data_AF-A0A3L8C728-F1
#
_entry.id   AF-A0A3L8C728-F1
#
_cell.length_a   1.000
_cell.length_b   1.000
_cell.length_c   1.000
_cell.angle_alpha   90.00
_cell.angle_beta   90.00
_cell.angle_gamma   90.00
#
_symmetry.space_group_name_H-M   'P 1'
#
loop_
_entity.id
_entity.type
_entity.pdbx_description
1 polymer ?
#
loop_
_entity_poly.entity_id
_entity_poly.type
_entity_poly.pdbx_seq_one_letter_code
_entity_poly.pdbx_strand_id
1 'polypeptide(L)'
;MTIPTRHSHVEDCVNDIIDIIGKDIRIGLPLGLGKPPELINALYQRAKADPSIRLMIATALSLEVPDPGTGLQKRFLGPFMERVFGNYPGLDYMRDLRAGTVPDNIVIHEFFFKSGAMLGNDLAQQNYISTNYTHSVRDLLALNINVIAQLVAHQEVDGKDRYSMSCNPETSRDLFPVLLQRKAAGEPILLIGQVNENLPFMGNDALVEEDTFDIVINNKEYYSSLFAPPNMPVSTVDHMIGLHASTLIADGGTLQIGIGSLGDAIVYGCELRHQQNDAFNAVLKDLNITEKFGEIIHAEGGTGTFEEGLYGNSEMFVDGFYYLIKTGILKRKVYDHEAIQALLNAGKITQQVSIETLDALIEAGAIGSVLNEQDIQTLTHFGIFKPEVKLDAGRLITPQGEAVSLDTQESRQVIINQCLGDSLKQGRIMHGGFFLGPRSFYEGLKNFSEETLASINMTNISYVNQLYGNEALKRLQRQKSRFINTVFLVQALGAATSDGLENGKVVSGVGGQYNFVAQAHELDGARSILMLKSTREKNGNTQSNIVWNYGHTTIPRHLRDIYVTEYGIADTRGKCDKDVVAALLNIADSRFQPELLAKAKQAGKIPKDYQIPELYRHNTPERLEAALAPYRAKGMFPAFPCGTDFTTEELVVARCLKAMKAKTEHKSTLIKALVRALKNPSAPEEYAPYLARVQLDNPQNMEDKIARVLMMDELKDVLS
;
A
#
# COMPACT_ATOMS: atom_id res chain seq x y z
N MET A 1 -26.89 -16.52 18.24
CA MET A 1 -26.30 -16.74 16.92
C MET A 1 -27.43 -17.13 15.99
N THR A 2 -27.70 -16.31 14.99
CA THR A 2 -28.74 -16.52 13.97
C THR A 2 -28.05 -16.87 12.67
N ILE A 3 -28.51 -17.91 11.99
CA ILE A 3 -28.01 -18.29 10.66
C ILE A 3 -28.26 -17.09 9.72
N PRO A 4 -27.28 -16.67 8.90
CA PRO A 4 -27.45 -15.56 7.97
C PRO A 4 -28.58 -15.84 6.97
N THR A 5 -29.36 -14.80 6.64
CA THR A 5 -30.24 -14.86 5.46
C THR A 5 -29.36 -14.93 4.22
N ARG A 6 -29.67 -15.87 3.32
CA ARG A 6 -28.89 -16.08 2.09
C ARG A 6 -29.69 -15.61 0.88
N HIS A 7 -29.09 -14.69 0.12
CA HIS A 7 -29.68 -14.17 -1.11
C HIS A 7 -28.84 -14.56 -2.33
N SER A 8 -29.52 -14.89 -3.42
CA SER A 8 -28.89 -15.08 -4.74
C SER A 8 -28.85 -13.78 -5.54
N HIS A 9 -29.72 -12.81 -5.25
CA HIS A 9 -29.81 -11.56 -6.00
C HIS A 9 -29.70 -10.34 -5.08
N VAL A 10 -29.00 -9.30 -5.55
CA VAL A 10 -28.80 -8.06 -4.80
C VAL A 10 -30.11 -7.32 -4.53
N GLU A 11 -31.11 -7.45 -5.40
CA GLU A 11 -32.42 -6.79 -5.23
C GLU A 11 -33.21 -7.32 -4.04
N ASP A 12 -33.11 -8.62 -3.74
CA ASP A 12 -33.72 -9.22 -2.55
C ASP A 12 -33.08 -8.67 -1.28
N CYS A 13 -31.75 -8.51 -1.29
CA CYS A 13 -31.04 -7.85 -0.21
C CYS A 13 -31.43 -6.37 -0.06
N VAL A 14 -31.64 -5.64 -1.16
CA VAL A 14 -32.10 -4.24 -1.12
C VAL A 14 -33.50 -4.14 -0.50
N ASN A 15 -34.38 -5.08 -0.79
CA ASN A 15 -35.71 -5.13 -0.18
C ASN A 15 -35.60 -5.37 1.33
N ASP A 16 -34.80 -6.34 1.78
CA ASP A 16 -34.56 -6.59 3.21
C ASP A 16 -33.94 -5.38 3.91
N ILE A 17 -33.00 -4.67 3.27
CA ILE A 17 -32.44 -3.42 3.81
C ILE A 17 -33.57 -2.43 4.08
N ILE A 18 -34.46 -2.20 3.12
CA ILE A 18 -35.56 -1.24 3.26
C ILE A 18 -36.57 -1.69 4.31
N ASP A 19 -36.88 -2.98 4.38
CA ASP A 19 -37.86 -3.52 5.32
C ASP A 19 -37.36 -3.48 6.77
N ILE A 20 -36.06 -3.70 6.98
CA ILE A 20 -35.45 -3.75 8.32
C ILE A 20 -35.01 -2.36 8.79
N ILE A 21 -34.35 -1.58 7.92
CA ILE A 21 -33.76 -0.27 8.25
C ILE A 21 -34.76 0.86 8.05
N GLY A 22 -35.67 0.71 7.08
CA GLY A 22 -36.55 1.77 6.61
C GLY A 22 -35.91 2.64 5.53
N LYS A 23 -36.40 3.88 5.41
CA LYS A 23 -36.06 4.81 4.32
C LYS A 23 -34.95 5.83 4.67
N ASP A 24 -34.28 5.70 5.81
CA ASP A 24 -33.08 6.49 6.16
C ASP A 24 -31.89 5.53 6.27
N ILE A 25 -31.27 5.26 5.11
CA ILE A 25 -30.23 4.26 4.94
C ILE A 25 -28.88 4.97 4.96
N ARG A 26 -28.02 4.59 5.91
CA ARG A 26 -26.68 5.16 6.10
C ARG A 26 -25.69 4.02 6.04
N ILE A 27 -25.14 3.82 4.85
CA ILE A 27 -24.29 2.69 4.51
C ILE A 27 -22.81 3.04 4.62
N GLY A 28 -22.09 2.26 5.42
CA GLY A 28 -20.63 2.28 5.47
C GLY A 28 -20.07 1.25 4.49
N LEU A 29 -19.10 1.66 3.67
CA LEU A 29 -18.43 0.77 2.71
C LEU A 29 -16.92 0.78 2.94
N PRO A 30 -16.25 -0.38 2.86
CA PRO A 30 -14.80 -0.47 3.00
C PRO A 30 -14.04 0.43 2.03
N LEU A 31 -12.85 0.86 2.41
CA LEU A 31 -12.02 1.66 1.54
C LEU A 31 -11.42 0.82 0.39
N GLY A 32 -11.27 1.38 -0.81
CA GLY A 32 -10.68 0.64 -1.94
C GLY A 32 -11.47 -0.61 -2.37
N LEU A 33 -10.78 -1.76 -2.40
CA LEU A 33 -11.19 -2.99 -3.11
C LEU A 33 -12.38 -3.72 -2.48
N GLY A 34 -12.53 -3.67 -1.16
CA GLY A 34 -13.55 -4.43 -0.41
C GLY A 34 -14.99 -3.92 -0.56
N LYS A 35 -15.26 -2.90 -1.38
CA LYS A 35 -16.63 -2.45 -1.67
C LYS A 35 -17.35 -3.49 -2.51
N PRO A 36 -18.62 -3.84 -2.22
CA PRO A 36 -19.44 -4.72 -3.06
C PRO A 36 -20.17 -3.92 -4.16
N PRO A 37 -19.61 -3.77 -5.38
CA PRO A 37 -20.15 -2.85 -6.37
C PRO A 37 -21.57 -3.22 -6.82
N GLU A 38 -21.88 -4.51 -6.95
CA GLU A 38 -23.18 -5.01 -7.37
C GLU A 38 -24.29 -4.59 -6.39
N LEU A 39 -24.09 -4.83 -5.09
CA LEU A 39 -25.05 -4.42 -4.06
C LEU A 39 -25.19 -2.90 -3.95
N ILE A 40 -24.09 -2.14 -3.89
CA ILE A 40 -24.20 -0.68 -3.75
C ILE A 40 -24.82 -0.04 -4.98
N ASN A 41 -24.58 -0.56 -6.19
CA ASN A 41 -25.24 -0.07 -7.40
C ASN A 41 -26.74 -0.33 -7.34
N ALA A 42 -27.19 -1.53 -6.95
CA ALA A 42 -28.61 -1.84 -6.79
C ALA A 42 -29.30 -0.92 -5.78
N LEU A 43 -28.69 -0.74 -4.59
CA LEU A 43 -29.21 0.17 -3.56
C LEU A 43 -29.26 1.62 -4.03
N TYR A 44 -28.20 2.08 -4.72
CA TYR A 44 -28.12 3.43 -5.27
C TYR A 44 -29.19 3.66 -6.35
N GLN A 45 -29.39 2.72 -7.28
CA GLN A 45 -30.43 2.83 -8.30
C GLN A 45 -31.83 2.84 -7.68
N ARG A 46 -32.05 2.05 -6.62
CA ARG A 46 -33.32 2.08 -5.88
C ARG A 46 -33.59 3.44 -5.25
N ALA A 47 -32.61 4.04 -4.57
CA ALA A 47 -32.74 5.37 -3.98
C ALA A 47 -32.88 6.47 -5.04
N LYS A 48 -32.22 6.32 -6.20
CA LYS A 48 -32.36 7.23 -7.34
C LYS A 48 -33.76 7.17 -7.95
N ALA A 49 -34.41 6.00 -7.95
CA ALA A 49 -35.76 5.80 -8.47
C ALA A 49 -36.87 6.21 -7.47
N ASP A 50 -36.63 6.08 -6.17
CA ASP A 50 -37.56 6.48 -5.11
C ASP A 50 -36.96 7.59 -4.22
N PRO A 51 -37.26 8.88 -4.48
CA PRO A 51 -36.77 10.00 -3.69
C PRO A 51 -37.18 10.00 -2.22
N SER A 52 -38.13 9.15 -1.80
CA SER A 52 -38.48 9.01 -0.39
C SER A 52 -37.45 8.20 0.41
N ILE A 53 -36.54 7.50 -0.27
CA ILE A 53 -35.38 6.83 0.33
C ILE A 53 -34.25 7.85 0.46
N ARG A 54 -33.84 8.17 1.67
CA ARG A 54 -32.64 8.96 1.95
C ARG A 54 -31.46 8.01 2.07
N LEU A 55 -30.47 8.15 1.19
CA LEU A 55 -29.29 7.31 1.15
C LEU A 55 -28.04 8.15 1.45
N MET A 56 -27.34 7.81 2.53
CA MET A 56 -26.00 8.31 2.82
C MET A 56 -24.98 7.20 2.59
N ILE A 57 -23.98 7.45 1.75
CA ILE A 57 -22.85 6.55 1.52
C ILE A 57 -21.62 7.14 2.21
N ALA A 58 -21.01 6.42 3.14
CA ALA A 58 -19.77 6.82 3.79
C ALA A 58 -18.65 5.83 3.43
N THR A 59 -17.57 6.32 2.81
CA THR A 59 -16.47 5.47 2.34
C THR A 59 -15.16 6.23 2.12
N ALA A 60 -14.16 5.56 1.55
CA ALA A 60 -12.90 6.14 1.10
C ALA A 60 -12.38 5.41 -0.15
N LEU A 61 -11.66 6.14 -1.00
CA LEU A 61 -10.99 5.62 -2.19
C LEU A 61 -11.98 4.82 -3.08
N SER A 62 -12.95 5.51 -3.65
CA SER A 62 -13.84 4.93 -4.67
C SER A 62 -13.05 4.59 -5.94
N LEU A 63 -13.12 3.32 -6.37
CA LEU A 63 -12.34 2.80 -7.50
C LEU A 63 -13.14 2.92 -8.80
N GLU A 64 -12.59 3.62 -9.79
CA GLU A 64 -13.19 3.84 -11.10
C GLU A 64 -12.27 3.29 -12.20
N VAL A 65 -12.84 2.53 -13.14
CA VAL A 65 -12.13 2.13 -14.37
C VAL A 65 -11.77 3.40 -15.16
N PRO A 66 -10.49 3.60 -15.52
CA PRO A 66 -10.09 4.77 -16.29
C PRO A 66 -10.75 4.80 -17.68
N ASP A 67 -11.07 6.00 -18.17
CA ASP A 67 -11.45 6.19 -19.56
C ASP A 67 -10.23 5.90 -20.48
N PRO A 68 -10.33 4.96 -21.44
CA PRO A 68 -9.25 4.69 -22.40
C PRO A 68 -8.96 5.86 -23.35
N GLY A 69 -9.75 6.94 -23.32
CA GLY A 69 -9.60 8.13 -24.14
C GLY A 69 -10.19 7.95 -25.54
N THR A 70 -9.66 8.68 -26.52
CA THR A 70 -10.17 8.71 -27.90
C THR A 70 -9.09 8.35 -28.93
N GLY A 71 -9.51 8.02 -30.16
CA GLY A 71 -8.60 7.78 -31.29
C GLY A 71 -7.59 6.67 -31.02
N LEU A 72 -6.31 6.93 -31.32
CA LEU A 72 -5.23 5.95 -31.17
C LEU A 72 -5.00 5.53 -29.72
N GLN A 73 -5.22 6.44 -28.76
CA GLN A 73 -5.13 6.13 -27.34
C GLN A 73 -6.17 5.07 -26.95
N LYS A 74 -7.41 5.21 -27.45
CA LYS A 74 -8.47 4.21 -27.22
C LYS A 74 -8.15 2.86 -27.85
N ARG A 75 -7.62 2.85 -29.07
CA ARG A 75 -7.23 1.61 -29.76
C ARG A 75 -6.11 0.87 -29.01
N PHE A 76 -5.20 1.62 -28.39
CA PHE A 76 -4.16 1.06 -27.54
C PHE A 76 -4.71 0.60 -26.17
N LEU A 77 -5.29 1.51 -25.39
CA LEU A 77 -5.70 1.25 -24.01
C LEU A 77 -6.97 0.41 -23.88
N GLY A 78 -7.91 0.45 -24.84
CA GLY A 78 -9.18 -0.26 -24.77
C GLY A 78 -9.03 -1.76 -24.49
N PRO A 79 -8.34 -2.53 -25.36
CA PRO A 79 -8.12 -3.97 -25.12
C PRO A 79 -7.32 -4.26 -23.85
N PHE A 80 -6.43 -3.36 -23.45
CA PHE A 80 -5.69 -3.47 -22.20
C PHE A 80 -6.62 -3.28 -20.99
N MET A 81 -7.51 -2.27 -21.01
CA MET A 81 -8.51 -2.04 -19.97
C MET A 81 -9.49 -3.22 -19.87
N GLU A 82 -9.97 -3.74 -21.00
CA GLU A 82 -10.85 -4.92 -21.04
C GLU A 82 -10.16 -6.15 -20.43
N ARG A 83 -8.87 -6.36 -20.69
CA ARG A 83 -8.10 -7.45 -20.11
C ARG A 83 -7.84 -7.26 -18.61
N VAL A 84 -7.51 -6.05 -18.16
CA VAL A 84 -7.11 -5.78 -16.77
C VAL A 84 -8.32 -5.66 -15.84
N PHE A 85 -9.34 -4.90 -16.25
CA PHE A 85 -10.53 -4.64 -15.43
C PHE A 85 -11.69 -5.60 -15.73
N GLY A 86 -11.66 -6.32 -16.85
CA GLY A 86 -12.64 -7.36 -17.18
C GLY A 86 -14.07 -6.85 -17.09
N ASN A 87 -14.89 -7.58 -16.33
CA ASN A 87 -16.28 -7.25 -16.04
C ASN A 87 -16.47 -6.50 -14.71
N TYR A 88 -15.45 -5.79 -14.20
CA TYR A 88 -15.61 -4.98 -12.99
C TYR A 88 -16.76 -3.97 -13.17
N PRO A 89 -17.80 -3.96 -12.31
CA PRO A 89 -19.02 -3.19 -12.59
C PRO A 89 -18.82 -1.68 -12.52
N GLY A 90 -17.80 -1.22 -11.78
CA GLY A 90 -17.69 0.18 -11.38
C GLY A 90 -18.77 0.60 -10.38
N LEU A 91 -18.83 1.90 -10.10
CA LEU A 91 -19.68 2.48 -9.07
C LEU A 91 -20.60 3.53 -9.69
N ASP A 92 -21.91 3.29 -9.69
CA ASP A 92 -22.89 4.17 -10.34
C ASP A 92 -22.95 5.55 -9.67
N TYR A 93 -22.84 5.61 -8.34
CA TYR A 93 -22.79 6.87 -7.61
C TYR A 93 -21.58 7.72 -8.02
N MET A 94 -20.46 7.10 -8.40
CA MET A 94 -19.30 7.84 -8.89
C MET A 94 -19.55 8.45 -10.27
N ARG A 95 -20.22 7.70 -11.16
CA ARG A 95 -20.58 8.21 -12.50
C ARG A 95 -21.47 9.45 -12.39
N ASP A 96 -22.49 9.40 -11.54
CA ASP A 96 -23.38 10.55 -11.30
C ASP A 96 -22.66 11.68 -10.54
N LEU A 97 -21.80 11.36 -9.58
CA LEU A 97 -20.98 12.35 -8.88
C LEU A 97 -20.13 13.15 -9.87
N ARG A 98 -19.45 12.47 -10.81
CA ARG A 98 -18.68 13.10 -11.89
C ARG A 98 -19.51 13.99 -12.79
N ALA A 99 -20.71 13.54 -13.14
CA ALA A 99 -21.62 14.27 -14.00
C ALA A 99 -22.31 15.45 -13.28
N GLY A 100 -22.22 15.53 -11.95
CA GLY A 100 -22.95 16.52 -11.15
C GLY A 100 -24.46 16.23 -11.12
N THR A 101 -24.85 14.96 -11.23
CA THR A 101 -26.24 14.50 -11.37
C THR A 101 -26.68 13.59 -10.21
N VAL A 102 -25.99 13.65 -9.07
CA VAL A 102 -26.40 12.94 -7.86
C VAL A 102 -27.74 13.51 -7.37
N PRO A 103 -28.77 12.69 -7.16
CA PRO A 103 -30.06 13.14 -6.63
C PRO A 103 -29.95 13.77 -5.22
N ASP A 104 -30.81 14.74 -4.92
CA ASP A 104 -30.80 15.46 -3.63
C ASP A 104 -31.03 14.56 -2.39
N ASN A 105 -31.69 13.42 -2.57
CA ASN A 105 -31.92 12.43 -1.51
C ASN A 105 -30.70 11.52 -1.25
N ILE A 106 -29.61 11.69 -2.00
CA ILE A 106 -28.39 10.89 -1.88
C ILE A 106 -27.20 11.77 -1.52
N VAL A 107 -26.49 11.40 -0.45
CA VAL A 107 -25.27 12.09 0.00
C VAL A 107 -24.10 11.11 0.00
N ILE A 108 -22.97 11.52 -0.59
CA ILE A 108 -21.76 10.70 -0.68
C ILE A 108 -20.67 11.40 0.13
N HIS A 109 -20.28 10.77 1.24
CA HIS A 109 -19.16 11.17 2.07
C HIS A 109 -17.96 10.29 1.75
N GLU A 110 -16.90 10.91 1.24
CA GLU A 110 -15.58 10.29 1.18
C GLU A 110 -14.63 10.96 2.16
N PHE A 111 -13.80 10.16 2.83
CA PHE A 111 -12.70 10.67 3.67
C PHE A 111 -11.31 10.49 3.05
N PHE A 112 -11.23 9.91 1.85
CA PHE A 112 -10.00 9.83 1.07
C PHE A 112 -10.32 9.76 -0.43
N PHE A 113 -9.96 10.76 -1.22
CA PHE A 113 -10.10 10.69 -2.67
C PHE A 113 -8.92 10.00 -3.35
N LYS A 114 -9.17 9.41 -4.52
CA LYS A 114 -8.09 9.17 -5.49
C LYS A 114 -7.41 10.51 -5.81
N SER A 115 -6.08 10.57 -5.70
CA SER A 115 -5.32 11.82 -5.79
C SER A 115 -5.65 12.65 -7.05
N GLY A 116 -6.06 13.90 -6.84
CA GLY A 116 -6.40 14.87 -7.87
C GLY A 116 -7.75 14.64 -8.55
N ALA A 117 -8.40 13.51 -8.27
CA ALA A 117 -9.61 13.09 -8.97
C ALA A 117 -10.76 14.08 -8.77
N MET A 118 -10.95 14.60 -7.56
CA MET A 118 -12.13 15.42 -7.22
C MET A 118 -11.86 16.93 -7.16
N LEU A 119 -10.71 17.41 -7.66
CA LEU A 119 -10.36 18.84 -7.60
C LEU A 119 -11.35 19.75 -8.35
N GLY A 120 -11.99 19.23 -9.39
CA GLY A 120 -12.99 19.93 -10.21
C GLY A 120 -14.45 19.66 -9.84
N ASN A 121 -14.71 18.95 -8.74
CA ASN A 121 -16.06 18.52 -8.37
C ASN A 121 -16.49 19.18 -7.05
N ASP A 122 -17.35 20.20 -7.13
CA ASP A 122 -17.74 20.99 -5.96
C ASP A 122 -18.54 20.17 -4.94
N LEU A 123 -19.45 19.29 -5.40
CA LEU A 123 -20.26 18.44 -4.51
C LEU A 123 -19.37 17.48 -3.69
N ALA A 124 -18.38 16.85 -4.33
CA ALA A 124 -17.42 16.00 -3.64
C ALA A 124 -16.60 16.79 -2.62
N GLN A 125 -16.10 17.97 -2.99
CA GLN A 125 -15.32 18.83 -2.08
C GLN A 125 -16.13 19.28 -0.87
N GLN A 126 -17.42 19.61 -1.06
CA GLN A 126 -18.33 20.03 0.02
C GLN A 126 -18.67 18.88 0.99
N ASN A 127 -18.76 17.65 0.48
CA ASN A 127 -19.13 16.48 1.26
C ASN A 127 -17.93 15.67 1.79
N TYR A 128 -16.70 16.16 1.60
CA TYR A 128 -15.49 15.50 2.08
C TYR A 128 -15.39 15.53 3.62
N ILE A 129 -15.04 14.39 4.22
CA ILE A 129 -14.81 14.28 5.66
C ILE A 129 -13.29 14.28 5.92
N SER A 130 -12.81 15.29 6.65
CA SER A 130 -11.42 15.33 7.09
C SER A 130 -11.23 14.45 8.33
N THR A 131 -10.69 13.26 8.14
CA THR A 131 -10.42 12.32 9.23
C THR A 131 -9.16 11.48 8.98
N ASN A 132 -8.48 11.13 10.08
CA ASN A 132 -7.43 10.12 10.05
C ASN A 132 -8.08 8.74 10.05
N TYR A 133 -7.44 7.75 9.42
CA TYR A 133 -7.99 6.39 9.40
C TYR A 133 -8.21 5.79 10.79
N THR A 134 -7.38 6.13 11.77
CA THR A 134 -7.58 5.71 13.18
C THR A 134 -8.86 6.25 13.83
N HIS A 135 -9.48 7.27 13.25
CA HIS A 135 -10.73 7.85 13.73
C HIS A 135 -11.92 7.61 12.78
N SER A 136 -11.73 6.89 11.66
CA SER A 136 -12.79 6.62 10.69
C SER A 136 -14.01 6.00 11.38
N VAL A 137 -13.80 5.01 12.26
CA VAL A 137 -14.85 4.34 13.03
C VAL A 137 -15.62 5.32 13.92
N ARG A 138 -14.93 6.21 14.64
CA ARG A 138 -15.58 7.25 15.47
C ARG A 138 -16.50 8.12 14.61
N ASP A 139 -16.01 8.54 13.44
CA ASP A 139 -16.75 9.46 12.58
C ASP A 139 -17.91 8.76 11.86
N LEU A 140 -17.74 7.49 11.46
CA LEU A 140 -18.83 6.64 10.95
C LEU A 140 -19.92 6.44 12.01
N LEU A 141 -19.55 6.24 13.27
CA LEU A 141 -20.52 6.15 14.37
C LEU A 141 -21.25 7.50 14.58
N ALA A 142 -20.56 8.63 14.44
CA ALA A 142 -21.16 9.96 14.53
C ALA A 142 -22.15 10.25 13.38
N LEU A 143 -21.92 9.65 12.19
CA LEU A 143 -22.87 9.67 11.06
C LEU A 143 -24.08 8.75 11.29
N ASN A 144 -24.07 7.95 12.37
CA ASN A 144 -25.10 6.98 12.70
C ASN A 144 -25.29 5.90 11.62
N ILE A 145 -24.17 5.36 11.11
CA ILE A 145 -24.20 4.24 10.16
C ILE A 145 -25.05 3.10 10.72
N ASN A 146 -25.94 2.58 9.87
CA ASN A 146 -26.90 1.52 10.21
C ASN A 146 -26.84 0.32 9.24
N VAL A 147 -26.09 0.43 8.14
CA VAL A 147 -25.78 -0.68 7.24
C VAL A 147 -24.29 -0.73 6.99
N ILE A 148 -23.68 -1.92 7.02
CA ILE A 148 -22.36 -2.16 6.44
C ILE A 148 -22.49 -3.21 5.36
N ALA A 149 -21.82 -2.97 4.22
CA ALA A 149 -21.69 -3.97 3.18
C ALA A 149 -20.23 -4.12 2.74
N GLN A 150 -19.77 -5.36 2.60
CA GLN A 150 -18.39 -5.68 2.27
C GLN A 150 -18.29 -6.89 1.34
N LEU A 151 -17.34 -6.85 0.39
CA LEU A 151 -16.92 -8.05 -0.32
C LEU A 151 -16.16 -9.01 0.60
N VAL A 152 -16.46 -10.30 0.48
CA VAL A 152 -15.79 -11.37 1.22
C VAL A 152 -15.34 -12.48 0.27
N ALA A 153 -14.22 -13.11 0.61
CA ALA A 153 -13.84 -14.40 0.05
C ALA A 153 -14.60 -15.52 0.79
N HIS A 154 -14.83 -16.63 0.12
CA HIS A 154 -15.57 -17.77 0.65
C HIS A 154 -14.79 -19.06 0.40
N GLN A 155 -14.83 -19.96 1.39
CA GLN A 155 -14.37 -21.34 1.28
C GLN A 155 -15.31 -22.25 2.08
N GLU A 156 -15.47 -23.49 1.63
CA GLU A 156 -16.13 -24.54 2.41
C GLU A 156 -15.06 -25.41 3.07
N VAL A 157 -15.12 -25.54 4.39
CA VAL A 157 -14.20 -26.38 5.19
C VAL A 157 -15.01 -27.28 6.09
N ASP A 158 -14.84 -28.60 5.96
CA ASP A 158 -15.58 -29.62 6.70
C ASP A 158 -17.12 -29.47 6.59
N GLY A 159 -17.61 -29.06 5.42
CA GLY A 159 -19.04 -28.84 5.15
C GLY A 159 -19.61 -27.59 5.83
N LYS A 160 -18.76 -26.69 6.33
CA LYS A 160 -19.16 -25.39 6.90
C LYS A 160 -18.61 -24.26 6.05
N ASP A 161 -19.44 -23.25 5.84
CA ASP A 161 -19.02 -22.03 5.17
C ASP A 161 -18.09 -21.22 6.07
N ARG A 162 -16.98 -20.78 5.50
CA ARG A 162 -16.06 -19.82 6.11
C ARG A 162 -15.91 -18.61 5.21
N TYR A 163 -15.90 -17.44 5.83
CA TYR A 163 -15.73 -16.19 5.12
C TYR A 163 -14.44 -15.50 5.54
N SER A 164 -13.84 -14.78 4.61
CA SER A 164 -12.66 -13.97 4.86
C SER A 164 -12.93 -12.56 4.34
N MET A 165 -12.74 -11.55 5.19
CA MET A 165 -12.72 -10.13 4.83
C MET A 165 -11.56 -9.76 3.88
N SER A 166 -10.64 -10.71 3.63
CA SER A 166 -9.63 -10.68 2.56
C SER A 166 -8.83 -9.37 2.57
N CYS A 167 -9.14 -8.49 1.63
CA CYS A 167 -8.44 -7.26 1.36
C CYS A 167 -8.76 -6.12 2.31
N ASN A 168 -9.81 -6.18 3.13
CA ASN A 168 -10.29 -5.03 3.89
C ASN A 168 -10.88 -5.38 5.28
N PRO A 169 -10.15 -6.04 6.19
CA PRO A 169 -10.59 -6.17 7.58
C PRO A 169 -10.49 -4.85 8.39
N GLU A 170 -9.78 -3.83 7.88
CA GLU A 170 -9.28 -2.71 8.67
C GLU A 170 -10.32 -1.93 9.51
N THR A 171 -11.34 -1.34 8.90
CA THR A 171 -12.35 -0.51 9.58
C THR A 171 -13.47 -1.40 10.08
N SER A 172 -13.82 -2.45 9.33
CA SER A 172 -14.91 -3.37 9.67
C SER A 172 -14.69 -4.06 11.01
N ARG A 173 -13.48 -4.56 11.28
CA ARG A 173 -13.17 -5.20 12.57
C ARG A 173 -13.27 -4.27 13.77
N ASP A 174 -12.89 -3.01 13.60
CA ASP A 174 -13.01 -2.01 14.67
C ASP A 174 -14.48 -1.55 14.85
N LEU A 175 -15.30 -1.60 13.79
CA LEU A 175 -16.68 -1.12 13.80
C LEU A 175 -17.72 -2.19 14.23
N PHE A 176 -17.52 -3.45 13.85
CA PHE A 176 -18.49 -4.54 14.10
C PHE A 176 -18.86 -4.71 15.58
N PRO A 177 -17.92 -4.73 16.55
CA PRO A 177 -18.28 -4.91 17.96
C PRO A 177 -19.25 -3.84 18.47
N VAL A 178 -19.08 -2.58 18.03
CA VAL A 178 -19.94 -1.46 18.43
C VAL A 178 -21.31 -1.57 17.77
N LEU A 179 -21.37 -1.95 16.49
CA LEU A 179 -22.63 -2.14 15.78
C LEU A 179 -23.44 -3.34 16.31
N LEU A 180 -22.78 -4.44 16.68
CA LEU A 180 -23.44 -5.58 17.30
C LEU A 180 -24.04 -5.21 18.67
N GLN A 181 -23.38 -4.34 19.45
CA GLN A 181 -23.95 -3.83 20.70
C GLN A 181 -25.20 -2.96 20.45
N ARG A 182 -25.16 -2.06 19.47
CA ARG A 182 -26.32 -1.23 19.08
C ARG A 182 -27.48 -2.10 18.60
N LYS A 183 -27.18 -3.12 17.79
CA LYS A 183 -28.16 -4.12 17.36
C LYS A 183 -28.79 -4.87 18.53
N ALA A 184 -27.98 -5.31 19.49
CA ALA A 184 -28.47 -5.97 20.70
C ALA A 184 -29.34 -5.05 21.57
N ALA A 185 -29.15 -3.72 21.47
CA ALA A 185 -30.01 -2.72 22.11
C ALA A 185 -31.32 -2.45 21.34
N GLY A 186 -31.57 -3.14 20.23
CA GLY A 186 -32.79 -3.03 19.43
C GLY A 186 -32.74 -2.00 18.30
N GLU A 187 -31.58 -1.42 18.01
CA GLU A 187 -31.42 -0.55 16.84
C GLU A 187 -31.43 -1.38 15.55
N PRO A 188 -32.08 -0.89 14.47
CA PRO A 188 -32.07 -1.56 13.18
C PRO A 188 -30.69 -1.43 12.54
N ILE A 189 -29.91 -2.50 12.60
CA ILE A 189 -28.54 -2.59 12.07
C ILE A 189 -28.40 -3.84 11.21
N LEU A 190 -27.78 -3.69 10.04
CA LEU A 190 -27.46 -4.81 9.13
C LEU A 190 -25.98 -4.87 8.77
N LEU A 191 -25.40 -6.06 8.93
CA LEU A 191 -24.07 -6.43 8.44
C LEU A 191 -24.22 -7.36 7.23
N ILE A 192 -23.68 -6.97 6.08
CA ILE A 192 -23.91 -7.66 4.80
C ILE A 192 -22.59 -8.06 4.16
N GLY A 193 -22.46 -9.35 3.83
CA GLY A 193 -21.34 -9.90 3.08
C GLY A 193 -21.75 -10.24 1.65
N GLN A 194 -21.01 -9.77 0.64
CA GLN A 194 -21.18 -10.22 -0.75
C GLN A 194 -19.97 -11.05 -1.17
N VAL A 195 -20.21 -12.30 -1.56
CA VAL A 195 -19.15 -13.23 -1.95
C VAL A 195 -18.58 -12.85 -3.32
N ASN A 196 -17.25 -12.81 -3.42
CA ASN A 196 -16.53 -12.84 -4.69
C ASN A 196 -15.31 -13.76 -4.56
N GLU A 197 -15.37 -14.96 -5.17
CA GLU A 197 -14.29 -15.95 -5.13
C GLU A 197 -13.00 -15.51 -5.87
N ASN A 198 -13.04 -14.40 -6.62
CA ASN A 198 -11.82 -13.81 -7.16
C ASN A 198 -10.93 -13.17 -6.08
N LEU A 199 -11.48 -12.83 -4.91
CA LEU A 199 -10.68 -12.37 -3.76
C LEU A 199 -9.74 -13.45 -3.23
N PRO A 200 -8.48 -13.12 -2.89
CA PRO A 200 -7.62 -14.02 -2.12
C PRO A 200 -8.24 -14.35 -0.77
N PHE A 201 -8.33 -15.62 -0.41
CA PHE A 201 -8.80 -16.01 0.93
C PHE A 201 -7.68 -15.81 1.94
N MET A 202 -7.85 -14.89 2.90
CA MET A 202 -6.85 -14.58 3.92
C MET A 202 -7.31 -15.16 5.27
N GLY A 203 -6.39 -15.82 5.98
CA GLY A 203 -6.66 -16.35 7.32
C GLY A 203 -6.51 -15.29 8.42
N ASN A 204 -6.19 -15.76 9.64
CA ASN A 204 -5.91 -14.92 10.81
C ASN A 204 -7.06 -13.93 11.09
N ASP A 205 -6.77 -12.65 11.30
CA ASP A 205 -7.80 -11.65 11.63
C ASP A 205 -8.77 -11.36 10.48
N ALA A 206 -8.45 -11.75 9.24
CA ALA A 206 -9.38 -11.59 8.13
C ALA A 206 -10.49 -12.64 8.16
N LEU A 207 -10.26 -13.79 8.82
CA LEU A 207 -11.23 -14.88 8.94
C LEU A 207 -12.38 -14.45 9.86
N VAL A 208 -13.61 -14.74 9.42
CA VAL A 208 -14.83 -14.49 10.19
C VAL A 208 -15.75 -15.70 10.14
N GLU A 209 -16.50 -15.90 11.22
CA GLU A 209 -17.44 -17.01 11.38
C GLU A 209 -18.69 -16.82 10.50
N GLU A 210 -19.40 -17.91 10.22
CA GLU A 210 -20.60 -17.92 9.36
C GLU A 210 -21.69 -16.95 9.84
N ASP A 211 -21.80 -16.73 11.14
CA ASP A 211 -22.82 -15.88 11.77
C ASP A 211 -22.40 -14.41 11.95
N THR A 212 -21.26 -14.01 11.37
CA THR A 212 -20.78 -12.62 11.43
C THR A 212 -21.68 -11.66 10.66
N PHE A 213 -22.22 -12.11 9.53
CA PHE A 213 -23.10 -11.31 8.68
C PHE A 213 -24.56 -11.68 8.92
N ASP A 214 -25.45 -10.71 8.83
CA ASP A 214 -26.89 -10.91 8.88
C ASP A 214 -27.44 -11.41 7.54
N ILE A 215 -26.84 -10.93 6.46
CA ILE A 215 -27.18 -11.29 5.10
C ILE A 215 -25.89 -11.64 4.35
N VAL A 216 -25.90 -12.78 3.65
CA VAL A 216 -24.85 -13.15 2.71
C VAL A 216 -25.42 -13.26 1.31
N ILE A 217 -24.86 -12.50 0.38
CA ILE A 217 -25.17 -12.60 -1.05
C ILE A 217 -24.11 -13.51 -1.68
N ASN A 218 -24.54 -14.69 -2.15
CA ASN A 218 -23.64 -15.64 -2.81
C ASN A 218 -24.22 -16.09 -4.15
N ASN A 219 -23.73 -15.49 -5.23
CA ASN A 219 -24.10 -15.84 -6.59
C ASN A 219 -22.88 -15.69 -7.51
N LYS A 220 -22.59 -16.75 -8.26
CA LYS A 220 -21.46 -16.82 -9.20
C LYS A 220 -21.49 -15.73 -10.27
N GLU A 221 -22.67 -15.19 -10.61
CA GLU A 221 -22.81 -14.06 -11.53
C GLU A 221 -22.18 -12.77 -11.00
N TYR A 222 -22.02 -12.64 -9.68
CA TYR A 222 -21.39 -11.49 -9.01
C TYR A 222 -19.92 -11.71 -8.67
N TYR A 223 -19.31 -12.80 -9.16
CA TYR A 223 -17.87 -13.01 -9.05
C TYR A 223 -17.15 -12.20 -10.14
N SER A 224 -17.34 -10.89 -10.09
CA SER A 224 -16.77 -9.95 -11.03
C SER A 224 -15.26 -9.85 -10.88
N SER A 225 -14.60 -9.38 -11.93
CA SER A 225 -13.17 -9.10 -11.95
C SER A 225 -12.84 -8.09 -10.86
N LEU A 226 -11.77 -8.35 -10.11
CA LEU A 226 -11.29 -7.40 -9.10
C LEU A 226 -10.71 -6.16 -9.77
N PHE A 227 -10.91 -4.99 -9.14
CA PHE A 227 -10.21 -3.80 -9.58
C PHE A 227 -8.70 -3.97 -9.38
N ALA A 228 -7.93 -3.88 -10.46
CA ALA A 228 -6.49 -4.09 -10.46
C ALA A 228 -5.78 -2.87 -11.06
N PRO A 229 -5.26 -1.93 -10.26
CA PRO A 229 -4.44 -0.84 -10.79
C PRO A 229 -3.16 -1.41 -11.42
N PRO A 230 -2.83 -1.04 -12.67
CA PRO A 230 -1.61 -1.50 -13.31
C PRO A 230 -0.38 -0.83 -12.69
N ASN A 231 0.76 -1.52 -12.70
CA ASN A 231 2.04 -0.93 -12.29
C ASN A 231 2.39 0.28 -13.16
N MET A 232 2.92 1.32 -12.52
CA MET A 232 3.35 2.54 -13.19
C MET A 232 4.85 2.48 -13.48
N PRO A 233 5.32 3.02 -14.62
CA PRO A 233 6.74 3.03 -14.90
C PRO A 233 7.51 3.86 -13.86
N VAL A 234 8.59 3.30 -13.34
CA VAL A 234 9.52 3.94 -12.41
C VAL A 234 10.46 4.85 -13.20
N SER A 235 10.41 6.15 -12.88
CA SER A 235 11.25 7.16 -13.51
C SER A 235 12.66 7.21 -12.89
N THR A 236 13.60 7.90 -13.54
CA THR A 236 14.93 8.22 -12.96
C THR A 236 14.81 8.84 -11.57
N VAL A 237 13.91 9.82 -11.44
CA VAL A 237 13.64 10.53 -10.19
C VAL A 237 13.17 9.54 -9.12
N ASP A 238 12.22 8.67 -9.44
CA ASP A 238 11.68 7.70 -8.49
C ASP A 238 12.74 6.66 -8.09
N HIS A 239 13.52 6.14 -9.06
CA HIS A 239 14.64 5.22 -8.81
C HIS A 239 15.67 5.81 -7.86
N MET A 240 16.02 7.08 -8.04
CA MET A 240 16.98 7.77 -7.16
C MET A 240 16.42 7.98 -5.75
N ILE A 241 15.15 8.36 -5.63
CA ILE A 241 14.48 8.45 -4.32
C ILE A 241 14.47 7.08 -3.64
N GLY A 242 14.08 6.02 -4.36
CA GLY A 242 14.05 4.64 -3.86
C GLY A 242 15.43 4.14 -3.43
N LEU A 243 16.48 4.46 -4.20
CA LEU A 243 17.87 4.14 -3.88
C LEU A 243 18.33 4.83 -2.60
N HIS A 244 18.04 6.11 -2.42
CA HIS A 244 18.34 6.82 -1.17
C HIS A 244 17.55 6.24 0.01
N ALA A 245 16.24 6.01 -0.16
CA ALA A 245 15.38 5.48 0.89
C ALA A 245 15.81 4.07 1.32
N SER A 246 16.23 3.19 0.39
CA SER A 246 16.64 1.82 0.72
C SER A 246 17.90 1.75 1.59
N THR A 247 18.77 2.76 1.53
CA THR A 247 19.93 2.87 2.42
C THR A 247 19.57 3.22 3.87
N LEU A 248 18.36 3.74 4.11
CA LEU A 248 17.85 4.07 5.44
C LEU A 248 17.09 2.90 6.09
N ILE A 249 16.91 1.78 5.39
CA ILE A 249 16.20 0.61 5.93
C ILE A 249 17.18 -0.28 6.67
N ALA A 250 17.03 -0.39 7.99
CA ALA A 250 17.89 -1.23 8.81
C ALA A 250 17.49 -2.71 8.69
N ASP A 251 18.49 -3.60 8.64
CA ASP A 251 18.24 -5.03 8.81
C ASP A 251 17.73 -5.33 10.23
N GLY A 252 16.83 -6.31 10.35
CA GLY A 252 16.08 -6.58 11.58
C GLY A 252 14.97 -5.56 11.86
N GLY A 253 14.69 -4.66 10.92
CA GLY A 253 13.75 -3.55 11.10
C GLY A 253 12.29 -3.90 10.82
N THR A 254 11.45 -2.88 10.97
CA THR A 254 10.05 -2.87 10.55
C THR A 254 9.84 -1.89 9.39
N LEU A 255 9.08 -2.31 8.38
CA LEU A 255 8.85 -1.52 7.18
C LEU A 255 7.37 -1.17 7.00
N GLN A 256 7.11 0.10 6.71
CA GLN A 256 5.85 0.61 6.17
C GLN A 256 6.16 1.40 4.90
N ILE A 257 5.49 1.03 3.80
CA ILE A 257 5.58 1.71 2.50
C ILE A 257 4.19 1.85 1.88
N GLY A 258 4.03 2.83 0.99
CA GLY A 258 2.81 3.03 0.19
C GLY A 258 2.87 2.39 -1.19
N ILE A 259 1.91 2.74 -2.04
CA ILE A 259 1.77 2.25 -3.44
C ILE A 259 2.46 3.15 -4.48
N GLY A 260 2.52 2.63 -5.71
CA GLY A 260 2.90 3.37 -6.90
C GLY A 260 4.40 3.37 -7.16
N SER A 261 4.85 4.13 -8.16
CA SER A 261 6.23 4.05 -8.66
C SER A 261 7.31 4.30 -7.62
N LEU A 262 7.02 5.10 -6.59
CA LEU A 262 7.95 5.32 -5.46
C LEU A 262 8.04 4.11 -4.53
N GLY A 263 6.92 3.41 -4.29
CA GLY A 263 6.93 2.13 -3.56
C GLY A 263 7.75 1.09 -4.30
N ASP A 264 7.50 0.94 -5.61
CA ASP A 264 8.24 0.02 -6.49
C ASP A 264 9.74 0.36 -6.52
N ALA A 265 10.10 1.64 -6.49
CA ALA A 265 11.50 2.07 -6.44
C ALA A 265 12.20 1.71 -5.12
N ILE A 266 11.51 1.80 -3.97
CA ILE A 266 12.06 1.36 -2.69
C ILE A 266 12.31 -0.15 -2.72
N VAL A 267 11.32 -0.91 -3.19
CA VAL A 267 11.40 -2.38 -3.30
C VAL A 267 12.57 -2.77 -4.19
N TYR A 268 12.68 -2.15 -5.37
CA TYR A 268 13.81 -2.36 -6.27
C TYR A 268 15.16 -2.02 -5.60
N GLY A 269 15.24 -0.91 -4.87
CA GLY A 269 16.43 -0.54 -4.11
C GLY A 269 16.81 -1.58 -3.06
N CYS A 270 15.83 -2.18 -2.37
CA CYS A 270 16.04 -3.27 -1.42
C CYS A 270 16.46 -4.58 -2.10
N GLU A 271 15.82 -4.94 -3.22
CA GLU A 271 16.18 -6.14 -4.01
C GLU A 271 17.59 -6.02 -4.56
N LEU A 272 17.96 -4.88 -5.12
CA LEU A 272 19.31 -4.63 -5.62
C LEU A 272 20.34 -4.73 -4.50
N ARG A 273 20.05 -4.12 -3.34
CA ARG A 273 20.87 -4.21 -2.14
C ARG A 273 21.02 -5.65 -1.63
N HIS A 274 19.98 -6.47 -1.73
CA HIS A 274 20.00 -7.84 -1.22
C HIS A 274 20.65 -8.85 -2.18
N GLN A 275 20.30 -8.79 -3.47
CA GLN A 275 20.69 -9.79 -4.47
C GLN A 275 21.96 -9.43 -5.22
N GLN A 276 22.30 -8.14 -5.33
CA GLN A 276 23.44 -7.64 -6.10
C GLN A 276 24.21 -6.57 -5.29
N ASN A 277 24.59 -6.91 -4.05
CA ASN A 277 25.12 -5.96 -3.08
C ASN A 277 26.35 -5.18 -3.57
N ASP A 278 27.26 -5.83 -4.28
CA ASP A 278 28.45 -5.16 -4.85
C ASP A 278 28.06 -4.11 -5.89
N ALA A 279 27.09 -4.42 -6.77
CA ALA A 279 26.59 -3.48 -7.77
C ALA A 279 25.85 -2.31 -7.10
N PHE A 280 25.05 -2.59 -6.06
CA PHE A 280 24.40 -1.57 -5.25
C PHE A 280 25.42 -0.60 -4.64
N ASN A 281 26.45 -1.11 -3.97
CA ASN A 281 27.50 -0.27 -3.35
C ASN A 281 28.32 0.50 -4.40
N ALA A 282 28.57 -0.08 -5.58
CA ALA A 282 29.23 0.61 -6.69
C ALA A 282 28.42 1.83 -7.17
N VAL A 283 27.10 1.67 -7.34
CA VAL A 283 26.20 2.79 -7.69
C VAL A 283 26.27 3.89 -6.62
N LEU A 284 26.17 3.52 -5.33
CA LEU A 284 26.19 4.51 -4.24
C LEU A 284 27.50 5.31 -4.24
N LYS A 285 28.63 4.65 -4.51
CA LYS A 285 29.94 5.29 -4.61
C LYS A 285 30.01 6.23 -5.81
N ASP A 286 29.64 5.78 -7.00
CA ASP A 286 29.73 6.57 -8.23
C ASP A 286 28.82 7.80 -8.23
N LEU A 287 27.71 7.73 -7.48
CA LEU A 287 26.79 8.85 -7.26
C LEU A 287 27.17 9.74 -6.06
N ASN A 288 28.32 9.48 -5.41
CA ASN A 288 28.81 10.14 -4.19
C ASN A 288 27.78 10.12 -3.03
N ILE A 289 26.92 9.10 -2.96
CA ILE A 289 25.88 8.99 -1.92
C ILE A 289 26.52 8.70 -0.57
N THR A 290 27.50 7.80 -0.53
CA THR A 290 28.24 7.46 0.69
C THR A 290 29.05 8.63 1.23
N GLU A 291 29.65 9.43 0.35
CA GLU A 291 30.36 10.66 0.74
C GLU A 291 29.40 11.72 1.29
N LYS A 292 28.27 11.93 0.62
CA LYS A 292 27.30 12.98 0.99
C LYS A 292 26.45 12.66 2.22
N PHE A 293 26.12 11.38 2.41
CA PHE A 293 25.08 10.94 3.37
C PHE A 293 25.52 9.73 4.21
N GLY A 294 26.79 9.34 4.19
CA GLY A 294 27.29 8.15 4.89
C GLY A 294 27.02 8.14 6.39
N GLU A 295 27.09 9.29 7.06
CA GLU A 295 26.80 9.40 8.51
C GLU A 295 25.37 8.95 8.85
N ILE A 296 24.36 9.49 8.14
CA ILE A 296 22.96 9.12 8.41
C ILE A 296 22.65 7.70 7.95
N ILE A 297 23.26 7.24 6.84
CA ILE A 297 23.09 5.86 6.35
C ILE A 297 23.63 4.87 7.38
N HIS A 298 24.79 5.14 7.97
CA HIS A 298 25.36 4.27 9.00
C HIS A 298 24.58 4.30 10.32
N ALA A 299 24.09 5.48 10.72
CA ALA A 299 23.35 5.63 11.96
C ALA A 299 21.95 4.99 11.90
N GLU A 300 21.27 5.08 10.75
CA GLU A 300 19.85 4.72 10.65
C GLU A 300 19.55 3.55 9.71
N GLY A 301 20.50 3.05 8.94
CA GLY A 301 20.22 1.99 7.99
C GLY A 301 21.44 1.16 7.70
N GLY A 302 21.84 1.13 6.45
CA GLY A 302 23.04 0.44 6.01
C GLY A 302 23.03 0.12 4.53
N THR A 303 24.14 -0.45 4.07
CA THR A 303 24.31 -0.87 2.69
C THR A 303 24.52 -2.38 2.53
N GLY A 304 24.60 -3.14 3.63
CA GLY A 304 24.70 -4.62 3.63
C GLY A 304 23.38 -5.31 3.33
N THR A 305 23.39 -6.63 3.14
CA THR A 305 22.20 -7.45 2.87
C THR A 305 21.23 -7.52 4.06
N PHE A 306 20.01 -8.02 3.83
CA PHE A 306 19.00 -8.26 4.88
C PHE A 306 19.11 -9.70 5.42
N GLU A 307 20.02 -9.91 6.37
CA GLU A 307 20.31 -11.25 6.93
C GLU A 307 19.23 -11.68 7.93
N GLU A 308 18.90 -10.81 8.89
CA GLU A 308 17.77 -11.03 9.80
C GLU A 308 16.44 -10.91 9.06
N GLY A 309 16.38 -9.98 8.09
CA GLY A 309 15.18 -9.67 7.32
C GLY A 309 14.32 -8.58 7.96
N LEU A 310 13.24 -8.25 7.27
CA LEU A 310 12.29 -7.23 7.66
C LEU A 310 10.96 -7.85 8.13
N TYR A 311 10.29 -7.12 9.01
CA TYR A 311 8.89 -7.34 9.38
C TYR A 311 8.04 -6.21 8.76
N GLY A 312 6.98 -6.56 8.05
CA GLY A 312 6.06 -5.59 7.47
C GLY A 312 4.95 -5.21 8.45
N ASN A 313 4.80 -3.92 8.75
CA ASN A 313 3.64 -3.40 9.47
C ASN A 313 3.19 -2.15 8.73
N SER A 314 2.23 -2.30 7.82
CA SER A 314 1.84 -1.26 6.89
C SER A 314 0.33 -1.14 6.82
N GLU A 315 -0.18 0.08 6.73
CA GLU A 315 -1.61 0.33 6.49
C GLU A 315 -2.08 -0.45 5.26
N MET A 316 -1.24 -0.47 4.22
CA MET A 316 -1.51 -1.17 2.98
C MET A 316 -0.48 -2.29 2.75
N PHE A 317 -0.98 -3.50 2.50
CA PHE A 317 -0.18 -4.60 1.97
C PHE A 317 -0.12 -4.47 0.44
N VAL A 318 0.87 -3.73 -0.03
CA VAL A 318 1.11 -3.47 -1.45
C VAL A 318 1.85 -4.63 -2.12
N ASP A 319 1.78 -4.72 -3.44
CA ASP A 319 2.48 -5.74 -4.25
C ASP A 319 3.99 -5.73 -4.03
N GLY A 320 4.57 -4.55 -3.74
CA GLY A 320 5.96 -4.44 -3.29
C GLY A 320 6.35 -5.41 -2.16
N PHE A 321 5.49 -5.60 -1.16
CA PHE A 321 5.77 -6.57 -0.09
C PHE A 321 5.70 -8.02 -0.58
N TYR A 322 4.85 -8.34 -1.56
CA TYR A 322 4.86 -9.66 -2.19
C TYR A 322 6.21 -9.96 -2.85
N TYR A 323 6.83 -8.97 -3.51
CA TYR A 323 8.19 -9.11 -4.04
C TYR A 323 9.24 -9.26 -2.93
N LEU A 324 9.14 -8.48 -1.84
CA LEU A 324 10.05 -8.62 -0.69
C LEU A 324 9.94 -9.99 0.01
N ILE A 325 8.76 -10.60 0.05
CA ILE A 325 8.57 -11.98 0.54
C ILE A 325 9.27 -12.96 -0.40
N LYS A 326 9.01 -12.86 -1.72
CA LYS A 326 9.60 -13.77 -2.72
C LYS A 326 11.12 -13.71 -2.80
N THR A 327 11.70 -12.55 -2.50
CA THR A 327 13.14 -12.34 -2.53
C THR A 327 13.82 -12.66 -1.19
N GLY A 328 13.07 -13.10 -0.17
CA GLY A 328 13.63 -13.47 1.13
C GLY A 328 14.03 -12.29 2.02
N ILE A 329 13.57 -11.08 1.70
CA ILE A 329 13.83 -9.87 2.48
C ILE A 329 12.80 -9.76 3.62
N LEU A 330 11.51 -9.94 3.32
CA LEU A 330 10.43 -9.91 4.31
C LEU A 330 10.29 -11.30 4.94
N LYS A 331 11.13 -11.61 5.93
CA LYS A 331 11.18 -12.94 6.59
C LYS A 331 11.26 -12.89 8.12
N ARG A 332 11.38 -11.69 8.71
CA ARG A 332 11.49 -11.55 10.17
C ARG A 332 10.12 -11.79 10.80
N LYS A 333 10.00 -12.91 11.52
CA LYS A 333 8.76 -13.27 12.23
C LYS A 333 8.64 -12.49 13.53
N VAL A 334 7.45 -11.96 13.78
CA VAL A 334 7.02 -11.44 15.07
C VAL A 334 5.90 -12.32 15.65
N TYR A 335 5.80 -12.36 16.97
CA TYR A 335 4.87 -13.24 17.68
C TYR A 335 3.96 -12.42 18.57
N ASP A 336 2.67 -12.77 18.62
CA ASP A 336 1.67 -12.05 19.41
C ASP A 336 1.63 -12.53 20.88
N HIS A 337 2.81 -12.58 21.50
CA HIS A 337 2.98 -12.85 22.92
C HIS A 337 4.19 -12.09 23.47
N GLU A 338 3.94 -11.22 24.45
CA GLU A 338 4.93 -10.24 24.94
C GLU A 338 6.23 -10.90 25.41
N ALA A 339 6.15 -11.92 26.29
CA ALA A 339 7.34 -12.58 26.80
C ALA A 339 8.14 -13.34 25.73
N ILE A 340 7.48 -14.08 24.84
CA ILE A 340 8.14 -14.77 23.72
C ILE A 340 8.86 -13.76 22.84
N GLN A 341 8.19 -12.67 22.46
CA GLN A 341 8.80 -11.62 21.64
C GLN A 341 9.97 -10.93 22.35
N ALA A 342 9.83 -10.64 23.65
CA ALA A 342 10.90 -10.03 24.45
C ALA A 342 12.14 -10.94 24.55
N LEU A 343 11.94 -12.24 24.80
CA LEU A 343 13.02 -13.22 24.88
C LEU A 343 13.72 -13.42 23.52
N LEU A 344 12.98 -13.41 22.41
CA LEU A 344 13.55 -13.44 21.06
C LEU A 344 14.40 -12.18 20.80
N ASN A 345 13.88 -10.99 21.11
CA ASN A 345 14.63 -9.74 20.95
C ASN A 345 15.90 -9.71 21.80
N ALA A 346 15.87 -10.30 22.99
CA ALA A 346 17.02 -10.40 23.90
C ALA A 346 18.00 -11.54 23.53
N GLY A 347 17.71 -12.34 22.49
CA GLY A 347 18.52 -13.49 22.10
C GLY A 347 18.55 -14.62 23.14
N LYS A 348 17.58 -14.65 24.06
CA LYS A 348 17.46 -15.67 25.11
C LYS A 348 16.83 -16.96 24.62
N ILE A 349 16.00 -16.86 23.58
CA ILE A 349 15.45 -18.00 22.84
C ILE A 349 15.63 -17.75 21.34
N THR A 350 15.49 -18.81 20.54
CA THR A 350 15.42 -18.72 19.08
C THR A 350 14.06 -19.23 18.58
N GLN A 351 13.83 -19.19 17.27
CA GLN A 351 12.63 -19.82 16.70
C GLN A 351 12.67 -21.35 16.76
N GLN A 352 13.86 -21.96 16.95
CA GLN A 352 13.98 -23.39 17.22
C GLN A 352 13.64 -23.64 18.68
N VAL A 353 12.72 -24.57 18.91
CA VAL A 353 12.23 -24.88 20.26
C VAL A 353 13.19 -25.86 20.93
N SER A 354 13.45 -25.63 22.21
CA SER A 354 14.34 -26.42 23.04
C SER A 354 13.87 -26.44 24.49
N ILE A 355 14.49 -27.25 25.35
CA ILE A 355 14.15 -27.25 26.78
C ILE A 355 14.53 -25.90 27.42
N GLU A 356 15.59 -25.26 26.92
CA GLU A 356 16.04 -23.93 27.33
C GLU A 356 14.98 -22.86 27.00
N THR A 357 14.14 -23.07 25.97
CA THR A 357 13.00 -22.21 25.68
C THR A 357 12.00 -22.20 26.84
N LEU A 358 11.72 -23.37 27.44
CA LEU A 358 10.83 -23.47 28.61
C LEU A 358 11.46 -22.81 29.84
N ASP A 359 12.75 -23.06 30.08
CA ASP A 359 13.45 -22.47 31.22
C ASP A 359 13.45 -20.94 31.14
N ALA A 360 13.70 -20.37 29.95
CA ALA A 360 13.65 -18.93 29.72
C ALA A 360 12.25 -18.34 29.94
N LEU A 361 11.18 -19.05 29.57
CA LEU A 361 9.80 -18.62 29.81
C LEU A 361 9.43 -18.68 31.30
N ILE A 362 9.92 -19.68 32.03
CA ILE A 362 9.75 -19.77 33.49
C ILE A 362 10.52 -18.65 34.19
N GLU A 363 11.78 -18.41 33.81
CA GLU A 363 12.61 -17.33 34.37
C GLU A 363 12.00 -15.95 34.12
N ALA A 364 11.38 -15.74 32.95
CA ALA A 364 10.65 -14.52 32.63
C ALA A 364 9.28 -14.41 33.31
N GLY A 365 8.82 -15.44 34.02
CA GLY A 365 7.49 -15.50 34.64
C GLY A 365 6.34 -15.59 33.64
N ALA A 366 6.61 -15.98 32.39
CA ALA A 366 5.61 -16.12 31.34
C ALA A 366 4.76 -17.38 31.51
N ILE A 367 5.33 -18.42 32.15
CA ILE A 367 4.68 -19.67 32.53
C ILE A 367 5.14 -20.07 33.94
N GLY A 368 4.36 -20.92 34.61
CA GLY A 368 4.74 -21.43 35.94
C GLY A 368 5.83 -22.51 35.91
N SER A 369 6.60 -22.62 36.99
CA SER A 369 7.48 -23.79 37.22
C SER A 369 6.67 -25.09 37.44
N VAL A 370 5.42 -24.94 37.85
CA VAL A 370 4.37 -25.96 37.80
C VAL A 370 3.32 -25.47 36.81
N LEU A 371 3.21 -26.18 35.68
CA LEU A 371 2.37 -25.76 34.57
C LEU A 371 0.88 -25.93 34.88
N ASN A 372 0.09 -24.95 34.47
CA ASN A 372 -1.37 -25.00 34.49
C ASN A 372 -1.94 -25.17 33.07
N GLU A 373 -3.26 -25.30 32.94
CA GLU A 373 -3.92 -25.49 31.63
C GLU A 373 -3.68 -24.34 30.65
N GLN A 374 -3.63 -23.09 31.14
CA GLN A 374 -3.35 -21.91 30.34
C GLN A 374 -1.91 -21.97 29.79
N ASP A 375 -0.95 -22.41 30.59
CA ASP A 375 0.44 -22.60 30.14
C ASP A 375 0.48 -23.63 29.01
N ILE A 376 -0.22 -24.76 29.13
CA ILE A 376 -0.28 -25.78 28.06
C ILE A 376 -0.92 -25.23 26.80
N GLN A 377 -2.00 -24.46 26.91
CA GLN A 377 -2.64 -23.84 25.76
C GLN A 377 -1.69 -22.86 25.06
N THR A 378 -0.98 -22.02 25.81
CA THR A 378 0.01 -21.08 25.27
C THR A 378 1.17 -21.83 24.60
N LEU A 379 1.75 -22.82 25.28
CA LEU A 379 2.89 -23.59 24.78
C LEU A 379 2.53 -24.40 23.53
N THR A 380 1.32 -24.97 23.45
CA THR A 380 0.85 -25.68 22.24
C THR A 380 0.49 -24.72 21.12
N HIS A 381 -0.13 -23.57 21.42
CA HIS A 381 -0.48 -22.54 20.44
C HIS A 381 0.75 -22.01 19.68
N PHE A 382 1.84 -21.73 20.41
CA PHE A 382 3.11 -21.30 19.83
C PHE A 382 4.01 -22.45 19.38
N GLY A 383 3.53 -23.70 19.42
CA GLY A 383 4.27 -24.88 18.97
C GLY A 383 5.51 -25.22 19.79
N ILE A 384 5.60 -24.71 21.02
CA ILE A 384 6.63 -25.12 21.99
C ILE A 384 6.34 -26.55 22.47
N PHE A 385 5.07 -26.89 22.68
CA PHE A 385 4.63 -28.26 22.86
C PHE A 385 3.86 -28.77 21.63
N LYS A 386 3.95 -30.09 21.40
CA LYS A 386 3.12 -30.78 20.42
C LYS A 386 1.64 -30.75 20.83
N PRO A 387 0.69 -30.69 19.88
CA PRO A 387 -0.75 -30.57 20.19
C PRO A 387 -1.32 -31.68 21.06
N GLU A 388 -0.70 -32.85 21.10
CA GLU A 388 -1.15 -34.02 21.86
C GLU A 388 -0.77 -33.96 23.35
N VAL A 389 0.09 -33.02 23.75
CA VAL A 389 0.50 -32.83 25.15
C VAL A 389 -0.68 -32.29 25.96
N LYS A 390 -0.96 -32.94 27.08
CA LYS A 390 -2.08 -32.57 27.98
C LYS A 390 -1.59 -32.39 29.40
N LEU A 391 -2.43 -31.78 30.24
CA LEU A 391 -2.23 -31.72 31.68
C LEU A 391 -3.24 -32.66 32.35
N ASP A 392 -2.77 -33.52 33.25
CA ASP A 392 -3.64 -34.32 34.13
C ASP A 392 -3.04 -34.35 35.54
N ALA A 393 -3.88 -34.04 36.54
CA ALA A 393 -3.49 -33.97 37.96
C ALA A 393 -2.16 -33.20 38.23
N GLY A 394 -1.89 -32.13 37.47
CA GLY A 394 -0.67 -31.32 37.59
C GLY A 394 0.59 -31.92 36.96
N ARG A 395 0.46 -33.01 36.19
CA ARG A 395 1.54 -33.64 35.42
C ARG A 395 1.28 -33.51 33.93
N LEU A 396 2.36 -33.37 33.15
CA LEU A 396 2.30 -33.42 31.69
C LEU A 396 2.05 -34.85 31.25
N ILE A 397 1.03 -35.06 30.42
CA ILE A 397 0.80 -36.33 29.74
C ILE A 397 1.39 -36.22 28.34
N THR A 398 2.39 -37.05 28.05
CA THR A 398 3.06 -37.09 26.74
C THR A 398 2.13 -37.65 25.66
N PRO A 399 2.46 -37.47 24.36
CA PRO A 399 1.70 -38.12 23.27
C PRO A 399 1.64 -39.65 23.39
N GLN A 400 2.58 -40.26 24.11
CA GLN A 400 2.65 -41.70 24.39
C GLN A 400 1.93 -42.11 25.70
N GLY A 401 1.33 -41.15 26.43
CA GLY A 401 0.58 -41.40 27.66
C GLY A 401 1.43 -41.46 28.93
N GLU A 402 2.70 -41.05 28.87
CA GLU A 402 3.59 -41.01 30.05
C GLU A 402 3.31 -39.75 30.87
N ALA A 403 3.27 -39.87 32.21
CA ALA A 403 3.04 -38.74 33.11
C ALA A 403 4.35 -38.18 33.66
N VAL A 404 4.75 -36.99 33.23
CA VAL A 404 6.05 -36.35 33.53
C VAL A 404 5.90 -34.96 34.15
N SER A 405 6.97 -34.46 34.76
CA SER A 405 7.03 -33.14 35.39
C SER A 405 8.35 -32.42 35.05
N LEU A 406 8.37 -31.08 35.10
CA LEU A 406 9.56 -30.30 34.69
C LEU A 406 10.73 -30.35 35.70
N ASP A 407 10.51 -30.94 36.88
CA ASP A 407 11.36 -30.87 38.06
C ASP A 407 12.49 -31.92 38.11
N THR A 408 12.39 -33.00 37.33
CA THR A 408 13.38 -34.10 37.34
C THR A 408 14.12 -34.22 36.02
N GLN A 409 15.40 -34.60 36.07
CA GLN A 409 16.24 -34.76 34.88
C GLN A 409 15.69 -35.85 33.95
N GLU A 410 15.17 -36.96 34.49
CA GLU A 410 14.58 -38.02 33.68
C GLU A 410 13.33 -37.53 32.94
N SER A 411 12.43 -36.85 33.64
CA SER A 411 11.22 -36.28 33.02
C SER A 411 11.55 -35.23 31.97
N ARG A 412 12.57 -34.39 32.18
CA ARG A 412 13.03 -33.41 31.19
C ARG A 412 13.54 -34.09 29.92
N GLN A 413 14.24 -35.21 30.03
CA GLN A 413 14.67 -35.99 28.86
C GLN A 413 13.47 -36.56 28.10
N VAL A 414 12.42 -37.01 28.81
CA VAL A 414 11.17 -37.43 28.18
C VAL A 414 10.49 -36.26 27.46
N ILE A 415 10.41 -35.08 28.08
CA ILE A 415 9.82 -33.86 27.48
C ILE A 415 10.56 -33.49 26.18
N ILE A 416 11.89 -33.50 26.20
CA ILE A 416 12.72 -33.24 25.01
C ILE A 416 12.37 -34.21 23.87
N ASN A 417 12.24 -35.50 24.18
CA ASN A 417 12.04 -36.53 23.16
C ASN A 417 10.58 -36.62 22.66
N GLN A 418 9.61 -36.34 23.52
CA GLN A 418 8.20 -36.65 23.28
C GLN A 418 7.31 -35.41 23.15
N CYS A 419 7.56 -34.35 23.94
CA CYS A 419 6.62 -33.25 24.11
C CYS A 419 6.95 -31.98 23.32
N LEU A 420 8.23 -31.64 23.15
CA LEU A 420 8.62 -30.39 22.46
C LEU A 420 8.24 -30.43 20.98
N GLY A 421 7.76 -29.30 20.44
CA GLY A 421 7.69 -29.08 19.00
C GLY A 421 9.06 -28.71 18.42
N ASP A 422 9.15 -28.66 17.09
CA ASP A 422 10.43 -28.37 16.42
C ASP A 422 10.74 -26.86 16.39
N SER A 423 9.72 -26.03 16.14
CA SER A 423 9.86 -24.58 15.93
C SER A 423 8.65 -23.81 16.38
N LEU A 424 8.87 -22.55 16.77
CA LEU A 424 7.80 -21.62 17.13
C LEU A 424 6.84 -21.43 15.97
N LYS A 425 5.55 -21.62 16.24
CA LYS A 425 4.42 -21.39 15.33
C LYS A 425 3.78 -20.03 15.57
N GLN A 426 2.85 -19.63 14.71
CA GLN A 426 2.12 -18.35 14.79
C GLN A 426 2.97 -17.08 14.59
N GLY A 427 4.17 -17.22 14.03
CA GLY A 427 4.98 -16.06 13.66
C GLY A 427 4.42 -15.36 12.42
N ARG A 428 4.31 -14.03 12.47
CA ARG A 428 3.86 -13.17 11.36
C ARG A 428 5.01 -12.39 10.77
N ILE A 429 5.08 -12.33 9.44
CA ILE A 429 6.05 -11.49 8.71
C ILE A 429 5.42 -10.20 8.20
N MET A 430 4.08 -10.14 8.16
CA MET A 430 3.34 -9.00 7.62
C MET A 430 2.04 -8.78 8.39
N HIS A 431 1.85 -7.57 8.89
CA HIS A 431 0.56 -7.03 9.30
C HIS A 431 0.13 -5.93 8.32
N GLY A 432 -1.04 -6.11 7.72
CA GLY A 432 -1.64 -5.20 6.74
C GLY A 432 -3.03 -4.76 7.16
N GLY A 433 -3.42 -3.50 6.94
CA GLY A 433 -4.81 -3.08 7.13
C GLY A 433 -5.69 -3.47 5.94
N PHE A 434 -5.25 -3.10 4.74
CA PHE A 434 -5.93 -3.47 3.50
C PHE A 434 -4.96 -3.74 2.35
N PHE A 435 -5.43 -4.28 1.22
CA PHE A 435 -4.62 -4.39 0.02
C PHE A 435 -5.36 -4.04 -1.27
N LEU A 436 -4.60 -3.51 -2.23
CA LEU A 436 -5.00 -3.24 -3.61
C LEU A 436 -3.73 -3.27 -4.46
N GLY A 437 -3.77 -3.92 -5.62
CA GLY A 437 -2.59 -4.08 -6.48
C GLY A 437 -2.94 -4.64 -7.87
N PRO A 438 -1.92 -4.92 -8.69
CA PRO A 438 -2.12 -5.53 -10.01
C PRO A 438 -2.70 -6.95 -9.91
N ARG A 439 -3.20 -7.49 -11.02
CA ARG A 439 -3.77 -8.84 -11.06
C ARG A 439 -2.78 -9.91 -10.59
N SER A 440 -1.52 -9.77 -11.02
CA SER A 440 -0.42 -10.67 -10.66
C SER A 440 -0.19 -10.76 -9.15
N PHE A 441 -0.49 -9.70 -8.40
CA PHE A 441 -0.40 -9.71 -6.94
C PHE A 441 -1.52 -10.55 -6.32
N TYR A 442 -2.78 -10.38 -6.76
CA TYR A 442 -3.89 -11.19 -6.25
C TYR A 442 -3.72 -12.68 -6.58
N GLU A 443 -3.29 -12.99 -7.82
CA GLU A 443 -2.95 -14.35 -8.23
C GLU A 443 -1.76 -14.90 -7.43
N GLY A 444 -0.74 -14.06 -7.17
CA GLY A 444 0.40 -14.39 -6.34
C GLY A 444 0.01 -14.78 -4.91
N LEU A 445 -0.90 -14.04 -4.27
CA LEU A 445 -1.41 -14.35 -2.94
C LEU A 445 -2.14 -15.69 -2.90
N LYS A 446 -2.96 -15.99 -3.92
CA LYS A 446 -3.67 -17.28 -4.03
C LYS A 446 -2.71 -18.47 -4.20
N ASN A 447 -1.52 -18.23 -4.75
CA ASN A 447 -0.52 -19.26 -5.05
C ASN A 447 0.55 -19.40 -3.95
N PHE A 448 0.49 -18.62 -2.88
CA PHE A 448 1.39 -18.84 -1.74
C PHE A 448 1.11 -20.17 -1.04
N SER A 449 2.15 -20.77 -0.47
CA SER A 449 1.98 -21.91 0.43
C SER A 449 1.14 -21.51 1.65
N GLU A 450 0.42 -22.49 2.22
CA GLU A 450 -0.37 -22.26 3.43
C GLU A 450 0.47 -21.65 4.57
N GLU A 451 1.73 -22.07 4.72
CA GLU A 451 2.63 -21.51 5.72
C GLU A 451 2.93 -20.02 5.48
N THR A 452 3.26 -19.65 4.23
CA THR A 452 3.53 -18.24 3.88
C THR A 452 2.28 -17.41 4.08
N LEU A 453 1.13 -17.89 3.61
CA LEU A 453 -0.15 -17.20 3.73
C LEU A 453 -0.55 -17.03 5.21
N ALA A 454 -0.34 -18.05 6.05
CA ALA A 454 -0.59 -17.99 7.48
C ALA A 454 0.34 -17.01 8.21
N SER A 455 1.51 -16.68 7.65
CA SER A 455 2.42 -15.66 8.21
C SER A 455 2.02 -14.22 7.87
N ILE A 456 0.99 -14.03 7.03
CA ILE A 456 0.42 -12.72 6.68
C ILE A 456 -0.87 -12.53 7.46
N ASN A 457 -0.98 -11.44 8.21
CA ASN A 457 -2.17 -11.08 8.97
C ASN A 457 -2.77 -9.78 8.46
N MET A 458 -3.91 -9.87 7.78
CA MET A 458 -4.71 -8.69 7.43
C MET A 458 -5.60 -8.36 8.63
N THR A 459 -5.42 -7.18 9.24
CA THR A 459 -5.98 -6.85 10.56
C THR A 459 -6.58 -5.43 10.61
N ASN A 460 -7.02 -5.01 11.79
CA ASN A 460 -7.68 -3.73 12.01
C ASN A 460 -6.75 -2.52 11.90
N ILE A 461 -7.32 -1.38 11.51
CA ILE A 461 -6.55 -0.15 11.32
C ILE A 461 -5.97 0.37 12.65
N SER A 462 -6.69 0.17 13.75
CA SER A 462 -6.26 0.53 15.10
C SER A 462 -5.05 -0.29 15.59
N TYR A 463 -4.80 -1.48 15.05
CA TYR A 463 -3.55 -2.19 15.34
C TYR A 463 -2.40 -1.57 14.56
N VAL A 464 -2.55 -1.39 13.25
CA VAL A 464 -1.46 -1.01 12.35
C VAL A 464 -1.04 0.46 12.53
N ASN A 465 -2.00 1.38 12.65
CA ASN A 465 -1.77 2.82 12.59
C ASN A 465 -1.57 3.48 13.96
N GLN A 466 -1.56 2.74 15.07
CA GLN A 466 -1.28 3.33 16.39
C GLN A 466 -0.66 2.33 17.37
N LEU A 467 -0.07 2.84 18.43
CA LEU A 467 0.54 2.04 19.51
C LEU A 467 -0.47 1.66 20.60
N TYR A 468 -1.52 2.46 20.81
CA TYR A 468 -2.53 2.20 21.83
C TYR A 468 -3.18 0.81 21.66
N GLY A 469 -3.62 0.23 22.78
CA GLY A 469 -4.36 -1.03 22.83
C GLY A 469 -3.52 -2.32 22.89
N ASN A 470 -2.19 -2.26 22.68
CA ASN A 470 -1.21 -3.36 22.87
C ASN A 470 0.22 -2.82 22.79
N GLU A 471 0.48 -1.73 23.50
CA GLU A 471 1.67 -0.90 23.25
C GLU A 471 2.99 -1.63 23.53
N ALA A 472 3.09 -2.36 24.65
CA ALA A 472 4.30 -3.08 25.02
C ALA A 472 4.70 -4.11 23.93
N LEU A 473 3.76 -4.95 23.50
CA LEU A 473 3.97 -5.89 22.41
C LEU A 473 4.34 -5.18 21.10
N LYS A 474 3.59 -4.15 20.69
CA LYS A 474 3.87 -3.40 19.45
C LYS A 474 5.28 -2.79 19.47
N ARG A 475 5.76 -2.28 20.61
CA ARG A 475 7.13 -1.76 20.77
C ARG A 475 8.18 -2.86 20.61
N LEU A 476 7.93 -4.05 21.16
CA LEU A 476 8.82 -5.20 20.98
C LEU A 476 8.87 -5.67 19.52
N GLN A 477 7.75 -5.67 18.81
CA GLN A 477 7.70 -6.10 17.41
C GLN A 477 8.29 -5.06 16.44
N ARG A 478 8.00 -3.76 16.66
CA ARG A 478 8.30 -2.64 15.75
C ARG A 478 9.68 -2.01 15.93
N GLN A 479 10.71 -2.86 15.95
CA GLN A 479 12.11 -2.45 16.09
C GLN A 479 12.61 -1.69 14.84
N LYS A 480 13.42 -0.64 15.05
CA LYS A 480 14.10 0.13 13.98
C LYS A 480 13.16 0.51 12.82
N SER A 481 11.95 0.96 13.15
CA SER A 481 10.87 1.11 12.17
C SER A 481 11.18 2.21 11.14
N ARG A 482 10.91 1.96 9.86
CA ARG A 482 10.97 2.96 8.79
C ARG A 482 9.59 3.17 8.21
N PHE A 483 9.04 4.34 8.52
CA PHE A 483 7.73 4.77 8.07
C PHE A 483 7.87 5.70 6.87
N ILE A 484 7.69 5.15 5.67
CA ILE A 484 8.01 5.84 4.43
C ILE A 484 6.73 6.31 3.74
N ASN A 485 6.60 7.62 3.59
CA ASN A 485 5.41 8.26 3.03
C ASN A 485 5.79 9.29 1.96
N THR A 486 4.89 9.51 1.00
CA THR A 486 5.08 10.52 -0.04
C THR A 486 4.40 11.83 0.33
N VAL A 487 5.05 12.95 0.04
CA VAL A 487 4.52 14.30 0.14
C VAL A 487 4.73 15.01 -1.20
N PHE A 488 3.90 16.01 -1.53
CA PHE A 488 4.08 16.75 -2.78
C PHE A 488 4.74 18.12 -2.59
N LEU A 489 4.75 18.67 -1.37
CA LEU A 489 5.52 19.87 -1.02
C LEU A 489 6.16 19.74 0.37
N VAL A 490 7.33 20.35 0.51
CA VAL A 490 8.00 20.59 1.80
C VAL A 490 8.38 22.06 1.89
N GLN A 491 8.05 22.70 3.00
CA GLN A 491 8.47 24.05 3.31
C GLN A 491 9.91 24.04 3.84
N ALA A 492 10.69 25.10 3.60
CA ALA A 492 12.10 25.19 3.99
C ALA A 492 12.36 25.09 5.50
N LEU A 493 11.31 25.20 6.33
CA LEU A 493 11.37 25.00 7.77
C LEU A 493 10.92 23.59 8.22
N GLY A 494 10.56 22.70 7.29
CA GLY A 494 10.22 21.30 7.54
C GLY A 494 8.73 21.01 7.77
N ALA A 495 7.80 21.90 7.41
CA ALA A 495 6.39 21.50 7.32
C ALA A 495 6.15 20.80 5.97
N ALA A 496 5.30 19.77 5.92
CA ALA A 496 5.03 19.03 4.69
C ALA A 496 3.53 18.98 4.35
N THR A 497 3.24 18.84 3.06
CA THR A 497 1.89 18.87 2.49
C THR A 497 1.68 17.65 1.58
N SER A 498 0.59 16.92 1.82
CA SER A 498 0.30 15.63 1.18
C SER A 498 -1.11 15.52 0.62
N ASP A 499 -2.07 16.30 1.11
CA ASP A 499 -3.50 16.06 0.85
C ASP A 499 -4.31 17.28 0.38
N GLY A 500 -3.81 18.52 0.51
CA GLY A 500 -4.59 19.73 0.22
C GLY A 500 -3.82 20.85 -0.47
N LEU A 501 -4.51 21.59 -1.34
CA LEU A 501 -3.99 22.76 -2.03
C LEU A 501 -4.14 24.04 -1.18
N GLU A 502 -3.34 25.06 -1.48
CA GLU A 502 -3.35 26.37 -0.81
C GLU A 502 -4.72 27.08 -0.84
N ASN A 503 -5.59 26.76 -1.79
CA ASN A 503 -6.95 27.30 -1.87
C ASN A 503 -8.00 26.48 -1.08
N GLY A 504 -7.56 25.53 -0.26
CA GLY A 504 -8.42 24.66 0.56
C GLY A 504 -9.01 23.46 -0.18
N LYS A 505 -8.74 23.27 -1.48
CA LYS A 505 -9.20 22.09 -2.22
C LYS A 505 -8.43 20.84 -1.79
N VAL A 506 -9.17 19.77 -1.54
CA VAL A 506 -8.64 18.45 -1.16
C VAL A 506 -8.21 17.70 -2.41
N VAL A 507 -6.96 17.27 -2.42
CA VAL A 507 -6.34 16.45 -3.47
C VAL A 507 -6.66 14.97 -3.26
N SER A 508 -6.53 14.48 -2.03
CA SER A 508 -6.73 13.08 -1.66
C SER A 508 -7.36 12.97 -0.27
N GLY A 509 -6.52 12.86 0.76
CA GLY A 509 -6.85 12.77 2.17
C GLY A 509 -5.59 12.44 2.98
N VAL A 510 -5.63 12.68 4.29
CA VAL A 510 -4.49 12.45 5.19
C VAL A 510 -4.17 10.96 5.36
N GLY A 511 -5.19 10.08 5.30
CA GLY A 511 -5.03 8.64 5.50
C GLY A 511 -4.43 8.32 6.87
N GLY A 512 -3.45 7.41 6.90
CA GLY A 512 -2.62 7.12 8.07
C GLY A 512 -1.28 7.85 8.13
N GLN A 513 -0.99 8.81 7.26
CA GLN A 513 0.34 9.43 7.19
C GLN A 513 0.75 10.05 8.54
N TYR A 514 -0.12 10.87 9.14
CA TYR A 514 0.12 11.47 10.44
C TYR A 514 0.40 10.40 11.51
N ASN A 515 -0.37 9.32 11.49
CA ASN A 515 -0.28 8.22 12.44
C ASN A 515 1.12 7.56 12.43
N PHE A 516 1.66 7.26 11.26
CA PHE A 516 3.01 6.69 11.17
C PHE A 516 4.12 7.69 11.48
N VAL A 517 3.93 8.96 11.12
CA VAL A 517 4.84 10.04 11.54
C VAL A 517 4.91 10.10 13.06
N ALA A 518 3.76 10.12 13.75
CA ALA A 518 3.71 10.14 15.21
C ALA A 518 4.40 8.91 15.82
N GLN A 519 4.10 7.70 15.32
CA GLN A 519 4.76 6.48 15.78
C GLN A 519 6.28 6.52 15.63
N ALA A 520 6.81 7.17 14.59
CA ALA A 520 8.24 7.32 14.40
C ALA A 520 8.95 8.14 15.48
N HIS A 521 8.22 9.02 16.19
CA HIS A 521 8.75 9.80 17.31
C HIS A 521 8.60 9.07 18.65
N GLU A 522 7.68 8.11 18.73
CA GLU A 522 7.41 7.35 19.96
C GLU A 522 8.19 6.04 20.06
N LEU A 523 8.54 5.41 18.93
CA LEU A 523 9.26 4.13 18.89
C LEU A 523 10.77 4.34 18.90
N ASP A 524 11.47 3.56 19.73
CA ASP A 524 12.93 3.59 19.77
C ASP A 524 13.55 3.14 18.44
N GLY A 525 14.57 3.88 18.01
CA GLY A 525 15.23 3.69 16.72
C GLY A 525 14.33 3.87 15.49
N ALA A 526 13.09 4.37 15.62
CA ALA A 526 12.19 4.57 14.49
C ALA A 526 12.38 5.94 13.81
N ARG A 527 12.17 5.98 12.49
CA ARG A 527 12.30 7.18 11.65
C ARG A 527 11.13 7.31 10.68
N SER A 528 10.67 8.54 10.52
CA SER A 528 9.71 8.99 9.50
C SER A 528 10.49 9.53 8.31
N ILE A 529 10.23 8.95 7.14
CA ILE A 529 10.88 9.29 5.89
C ILE A 529 9.82 9.84 4.94
N LEU A 530 9.90 11.14 4.64
CA LEU A 530 9.00 11.85 3.74
C LEU A 530 9.67 12.04 2.38
N MET A 531 9.19 11.30 1.39
CA MET A 531 9.70 11.34 0.03
C MET A 531 8.98 12.40 -0.81
N LEU A 532 9.72 13.12 -1.62
CA LEU A 532 9.16 14.03 -2.63
C LEU A 532 10.07 14.14 -3.84
N LYS A 533 9.48 14.33 -5.01
CA LYS A 533 10.23 14.83 -6.17
C LYS A 533 10.68 16.25 -5.88
N SER A 534 11.91 16.63 -6.21
CA SER A 534 12.40 17.99 -5.94
C SER A 534 11.66 19.06 -6.76
N THR A 535 11.06 18.68 -7.89
CA THR A 535 10.34 19.56 -8.81
C THR A 535 9.03 18.95 -9.34
N ARG A 536 8.16 19.81 -9.89
CA ARG A 536 6.94 19.43 -10.61
C ARG A 536 6.75 20.33 -11.84
N GLU A 537 6.01 19.84 -12.82
CA GLU A 537 5.55 20.64 -13.96
C GLU A 537 4.18 21.26 -13.66
N LYS A 538 4.04 22.57 -13.92
CA LYS A 538 2.75 23.28 -13.83
C LYS A 538 2.65 24.26 -14.99
N ASN A 539 1.62 24.09 -15.84
CA ASN A 539 1.38 24.92 -17.02
C ASN A 539 2.62 25.06 -17.93
N GLY A 540 3.36 23.97 -18.12
CA GLY A 540 4.58 23.93 -18.93
C GLY A 540 5.82 24.57 -18.28
N ASN A 541 5.74 24.95 -17.01
CA ASN A 541 6.88 25.47 -16.25
C ASN A 541 7.25 24.54 -15.10
N THR A 542 8.54 24.23 -14.99
CA THR A 542 9.11 23.54 -13.84
C THR A 542 9.04 24.43 -12.60
N GLN A 543 8.59 23.88 -11.48
CA GLN A 543 8.53 24.53 -10.17
C GLN A 543 9.16 23.65 -9.11
N SER A 544 9.82 24.25 -8.10
CA SER A 544 10.33 23.49 -6.95
C SER A 544 9.20 22.99 -6.06
N ASN A 545 9.37 21.79 -5.51
CA ASN A 545 8.54 21.25 -4.44
C ASN A 545 9.12 21.51 -3.04
N ILE A 546 10.36 21.98 -2.95
CA ILE A 546 10.92 22.55 -1.72
C ILE A 546 10.68 24.06 -1.78
N VAL A 547 9.66 24.51 -1.07
CA VAL A 547 9.15 25.89 -1.13
C VAL A 547 9.49 26.64 0.15
N TRP A 548 9.44 27.98 0.10
CA TRP A 548 9.65 28.77 1.32
C TRP A 548 8.46 28.65 2.29
N ASN A 549 7.23 28.75 1.78
CA ASN A 549 6.00 28.67 2.55
C ASN A 549 4.85 28.10 1.67
N TYR A 550 3.81 27.55 2.30
CA TYR A 550 2.60 27.06 1.63
C TYR A 550 1.38 27.13 2.56
N GLY A 551 0.21 27.53 2.03
CA GLY A 551 -1.01 27.72 2.84
C GLY A 551 -1.73 26.45 3.33
N HIS A 552 -1.19 25.25 3.14
CA HIS A 552 -1.73 23.99 3.66
C HIS A 552 -0.63 23.16 4.34
N THR A 553 -0.96 22.46 5.42
CA THR A 553 0.01 21.64 6.16
C THR A 553 -0.64 20.34 6.61
N THR A 554 -0.05 19.22 6.21
CA THR A 554 -0.46 17.88 6.66
C THR A 554 0.41 17.46 7.83
N ILE A 555 1.74 17.58 7.69
CA ILE A 555 2.69 17.26 8.75
C ILE A 555 3.34 18.56 9.26
N PRO A 556 3.04 18.99 10.50
CA PRO A 556 3.61 20.20 11.06
C PRO A 556 5.11 20.04 11.30
N ARG A 557 5.86 21.14 11.18
CA ARG A 557 7.34 21.13 11.30
C ARG A 557 7.90 20.61 12.63
N HIS A 558 7.10 20.52 13.69
CA HIS A 558 7.52 19.92 14.97
C HIS A 558 7.69 18.41 14.87
N LEU A 559 7.09 17.78 13.85
CA LEU A 559 7.21 16.36 13.54
C LEU A 559 8.19 16.08 12.40
N ARG A 560 8.97 17.10 11.97
CA ARG A 560 9.97 16.96 10.90
C ARG A 560 11.01 15.89 11.27
N ASP A 561 11.41 15.13 10.27
CA ASP A 561 12.35 14.03 10.46
C ASP A 561 13.28 13.89 9.25
N ILE A 562 13.09 12.89 8.39
CA ILE A 562 13.91 12.72 7.18
C ILE A 562 13.10 13.13 5.95
N TYR A 563 13.72 13.90 5.05
CA TYR A 563 13.21 14.15 3.71
C TYR A 563 14.12 13.51 2.66
N VAL A 564 13.53 12.91 1.63
CA VAL A 564 14.28 12.28 0.54
C VAL A 564 13.79 12.80 -0.81
N THR A 565 14.72 13.34 -1.60
CA THR A 565 14.51 13.64 -3.02
C THR A 565 15.44 12.77 -3.87
N GLU A 566 15.34 12.90 -5.18
CA GLU A 566 16.24 12.26 -6.13
C GLU A 566 17.71 12.71 -6.00
N TYR A 567 17.97 13.74 -5.20
CA TYR A 567 19.31 14.30 -4.99
C TYR A 567 19.91 13.96 -3.63
N GLY A 568 19.13 13.41 -2.68
CA GLY A 568 19.69 13.02 -1.41
C GLY A 568 18.74 12.94 -0.23
N ILE A 569 19.36 12.90 0.95
CA ILE A 569 18.72 12.69 2.26
C ILE A 569 18.96 13.94 3.12
N ALA A 570 17.88 14.57 3.58
CA ALA A 570 17.91 15.64 4.56
C ALA A 570 17.37 15.14 5.90
N ASP A 571 18.28 14.85 6.83
CA ASP A 571 17.95 14.59 8.23
C ASP A 571 17.72 15.92 8.97
N THR A 572 16.56 16.09 9.60
CA THR A 572 16.12 17.37 10.21
C THR A 572 15.63 17.25 11.65
N ARG A 573 15.50 16.02 12.18
CA ARG A 573 15.04 15.76 13.54
C ARG A 573 16.01 16.41 14.55
N GLY A 574 15.47 17.14 15.52
CA GLY A 574 16.26 17.81 16.57
C GLY A 574 17.15 18.98 16.10
N LYS A 575 17.21 19.29 14.81
CA LYS A 575 18.05 20.38 14.27
C LYS A 575 17.38 21.74 14.45
N CYS A 576 18.18 22.80 14.52
CA CYS A 576 17.65 24.17 14.52
C CYS A 576 17.33 24.64 13.09
N ASP A 577 16.55 25.73 12.95
CA ASP A 577 16.01 26.15 11.65
C ASP A 577 17.11 26.39 10.58
N LYS A 578 18.27 26.95 10.94
CA LYS A 578 19.37 27.16 9.98
C LYS A 578 19.90 25.85 9.38
N ASP A 579 19.99 24.81 10.19
CA ASP A 579 20.55 23.52 9.78
C ASP A 579 19.51 22.72 8.99
N VAL A 580 18.21 22.90 9.30
CA VAL A 580 17.11 22.35 8.50
C VAL A 580 17.03 23.00 7.12
N VAL A 581 17.11 24.33 7.05
CA VAL A 581 17.14 25.05 5.77
C VAL A 581 18.36 24.61 4.95
N ALA A 582 19.53 24.50 5.58
CA ALA A 582 20.74 24.01 4.93
C ALA A 582 20.57 22.58 4.37
N ALA A 583 20.02 21.66 5.16
CA ALA A 583 19.78 20.28 4.74
C ALA A 583 18.78 20.19 3.56
N LEU A 584 17.68 20.94 3.60
CA LEU A 584 16.70 20.98 2.51
C LEU A 584 17.26 21.64 1.23
N LEU A 585 18.10 22.67 1.36
CA LEU A 585 18.83 23.25 0.22
C LEU A 585 19.74 22.20 -0.45
N ASN A 586 20.42 21.35 0.34
CA ASN A 586 21.35 20.35 -0.18
C ASN A 586 20.68 19.25 -1.02
N ILE A 587 19.37 19.06 -0.85
CA ILE A 587 18.57 18.07 -1.62
C ILE A 587 17.57 18.74 -2.58
N ALA A 588 17.63 20.06 -2.73
CA ALA A 588 16.85 20.79 -3.72
C ALA A 588 17.50 20.71 -5.10
N ASP A 589 16.68 20.83 -6.14
CA ASP A 589 17.16 21.04 -7.51
C ASP A 589 17.93 22.37 -7.60
N SER A 590 19.14 22.32 -8.17
CA SER A 590 20.07 23.45 -8.21
C SER A 590 19.55 24.65 -8.98
N ARG A 591 18.56 24.48 -9.88
CA ARG A 591 17.89 25.60 -10.55
C ARG A 591 17.13 26.50 -9.58
N PHE A 592 16.70 25.98 -8.43
CA PHE A 592 15.88 26.70 -7.44
C PHE A 592 16.60 27.00 -6.11
N GLN A 593 17.78 26.42 -5.90
CA GLN A 593 18.63 26.66 -4.73
C GLN A 593 18.93 28.17 -4.47
N PRO A 594 19.30 29.00 -5.48
CA PRO A 594 19.64 30.40 -5.23
C PRO A 594 18.47 31.22 -4.69
N GLU A 595 17.26 31.03 -5.26
CA GLU A 595 16.06 31.74 -4.83
C GLU A 595 15.67 31.34 -3.39
N LEU A 596 15.70 30.03 -3.10
CA LEU A 596 15.36 29.52 -1.77
C LEU A 596 16.35 30.01 -0.71
N LEU A 597 17.65 30.03 -1.02
CA LEU A 597 18.69 30.56 -0.14
C LEU A 597 18.51 32.07 0.09
N ALA A 598 18.18 32.84 -0.95
CA ALA A 598 17.93 34.28 -0.83
C ALA A 598 16.75 34.57 0.13
N LYS A 599 15.64 33.82 -0.01
CA LYS A 599 14.49 33.91 0.91
C LYS A 599 14.87 33.55 2.35
N ALA A 600 15.68 32.51 2.55
CA ALA A 600 16.16 32.14 3.88
C ALA A 600 17.03 33.21 4.53
N LYS A 601 17.95 33.83 3.77
CA LYS A 601 18.79 34.94 4.24
C LYS A 601 17.96 36.17 4.57
N GLN A 602 17.00 36.52 3.70
CA GLN A 602 16.08 37.64 3.92
C GLN A 602 15.27 37.47 5.21
N ALA A 603 14.82 36.25 5.51
CA ALA A 603 14.07 35.94 6.71
C ALA A 603 14.93 35.75 7.98
N GLY A 604 16.26 35.87 7.88
CA GLY A 604 17.17 35.65 9.01
C GLY A 604 17.18 34.20 9.51
N LYS A 605 16.79 33.24 8.68
CA LYS A 605 16.76 31.80 9.02
C LYS A 605 18.05 31.07 8.69
N ILE A 606 19.00 31.72 8.03
CA ILE A 606 20.34 31.20 7.76
C ILE A 606 21.36 32.36 7.73
N PRO A 607 22.63 32.15 8.10
CA PRO A 607 23.65 33.21 8.06
C PRO A 607 23.79 33.87 6.68
N LYS A 608 24.05 35.18 6.67
CA LYS A 608 24.14 35.96 5.42
C LYS A 608 25.30 35.52 4.52
N ASP A 609 26.37 35.04 5.13
CA ASP A 609 27.58 34.51 4.50
C ASP A 609 27.50 33.01 4.16
N TYR A 610 26.45 32.30 4.62
CA TYR A 610 26.25 30.89 4.27
C TYR A 610 26.25 30.69 2.76
N GLN A 611 26.96 29.66 2.32
CA GLN A 611 26.91 29.15 0.97
C GLN A 611 26.57 27.66 1.02
N ILE A 612 25.77 27.20 0.06
CA ILE A 612 25.52 25.77 -0.14
C ILE A 612 26.87 25.09 -0.41
N PRO A 613 27.22 23.96 0.23
CA PRO A 613 28.48 23.28 -0.04
C PRO A 613 28.58 22.80 -1.49
N GLU A 614 29.79 22.80 -2.06
CA GLU A 614 30.01 22.53 -3.49
C GLU A 614 29.46 21.17 -3.95
N LEU A 615 29.54 20.15 -3.09
CA LEU A 615 29.01 18.80 -3.34
C LEU A 615 27.51 18.78 -3.68
N TYR A 616 26.75 19.81 -3.30
CA TYR A 616 25.30 19.90 -3.48
C TYR A 616 24.85 20.96 -4.50
N ARG A 617 25.77 21.64 -5.20
CA ARG A 617 25.44 22.73 -6.15
C ARG A 617 25.11 22.27 -7.58
N HIS A 618 25.18 20.97 -7.84
CA HIS A 618 25.04 20.37 -9.16
C HIS A 618 23.95 19.29 -9.17
N ASN A 619 22.85 19.55 -8.47
CA ASN A 619 21.67 18.71 -8.40
C ASN A 619 20.77 19.02 -9.60
N THR A 620 21.02 18.36 -10.74
CA THR A 620 20.21 18.53 -11.95
C THR A 620 19.77 17.19 -12.54
N PRO A 621 18.64 17.15 -13.28
CA PRO A 621 18.18 15.92 -13.92
C PRO A 621 19.20 15.34 -14.91
N GLU A 622 19.89 16.19 -15.68
CA GLU A 622 20.85 15.77 -16.70
C GLU A 622 22.04 15.03 -16.08
N ARG A 623 22.48 15.45 -14.90
CA ARG A 623 23.55 14.77 -14.15
C ARG A 623 23.10 13.36 -13.74
N LEU A 624 21.87 13.22 -13.22
CA LEU A 624 21.34 11.92 -12.81
C LEU A 624 21.23 10.96 -14.01
N GLU A 625 20.70 11.46 -15.14
CA GLU A 625 20.61 10.67 -16.37
C GLU A 625 21.98 10.19 -16.86
N ALA A 626 22.96 11.10 -16.92
CA ALA A 626 24.32 10.76 -17.34
C ALA A 626 24.98 9.73 -16.41
N ALA A 627 24.76 9.86 -15.10
CA ALA A 627 25.36 8.96 -14.12
C ALA A 627 24.71 7.56 -14.11
N LEU A 628 23.40 7.45 -14.40
CA LEU A 628 22.71 6.16 -14.46
C LEU A 628 22.84 5.45 -15.82
N ALA A 629 23.19 6.15 -16.89
CA ALA A 629 23.30 5.56 -18.24
C ALA A 629 24.19 4.30 -18.31
N PRO A 630 25.39 4.26 -17.69
CA PRO A 630 26.23 3.05 -17.70
C PRO A 630 25.61 1.85 -16.99
N TYR A 631 24.78 2.09 -15.97
CA TYR A 631 24.11 1.06 -15.20
C TYR A 631 22.88 0.53 -15.93
N ARG A 632 22.13 1.40 -16.61
CA ARG A 632 21.01 1.01 -17.47
C ARG A 632 21.46 0.15 -18.64
N ALA A 633 22.62 0.44 -19.22
CA ALA A 633 23.22 -0.41 -20.25
C ALA A 633 23.50 -1.85 -19.76
N LYS A 634 23.59 -2.06 -18.43
CA LYS A 634 23.74 -3.38 -17.79
C LYS A 634 22.41 -3.97 -17.30
N GLY A 635 21.26 -3.36 -17.63
CA GLY A 635 19.94 -3.83 -17.23
C GLY A 635 19.46 -3.36 -15.85
N MET A 636 20.17 -2.43 -15.19
CA MET A 636 19.73 -1.85 -13.91
C MET A 636 18.72 -0.71 -14.13
N PHE A 637 17.96 -0.37 -13.09
CA PHE A 637 16.91 0.66 -13.11
C PHE A 637 15.84 0.46 -14.19
N PRO A 638 15.19 -0.73 -14.25
CA PRO A 638 14.16 -1.02 -15.23
C PRO A 638 12.92 -0.15 -15.00
N ALA A 639 12.11 0.06 -16.04
CA ALA A 639 10.87 0.82 -15.92
C ALA A 639 9.83 0.12 -15.03
N PHE A 640 9.85 -1.22 -14.96
CA PHE A 640 8.84 -2.01 -14.24
C PHE A 640 9.54 -3.07 -13.38
N PRO A 641 10.22 -2.69 -12.27
CA PRO A 641 10.94 -3.63 -11.42
C PRO A 641 10.00 -4.65 -10.75
N CYS A 642 8.79 -4.23 -10.38
CA CYS A 642 7.75 -5.07 -9.79
C CYS A 642 6.78 -5.66 -10.84
N GLY A 643 7.26 -5.88 -12.07
CA GLY A 643 6.44 -6.43 -13.15
C GLY A 643 5.45 -5.43 -13.78
N THR A 644 4.71 -5.90 -14.78
CA THR A 644 3.73 -5.08 -15.52
C THR A 644 2.68 -5.95 -16.17
N ASP A 645 1.44 -5.44 -16.26
CA ASP A 645 0.36 -6.10 -17.00
C ASP A 645 0.52 -5.94 -18.53
N PHE A 646 1.35 -5.02 -19.02
CA PHE A 646 1.55 -4.81 -20.45
C PHE A 646 2.34 -5.97 -21.10
N THR A 647 1.94 -6.37 -22.32
CA THR A 647 2.77 -7.29 -23.12
C THR A 647 4.02 -6.60 -23.65
N THR A 648 5.01 -7.39 -24.11
CA THR A 648 6.23 -6.85 -24.72
C THR A 648 5.92 -5.91 -25.89
N GLU A 649 4.95 -6.27 -26.74
CA GLU A 649 4.49 -5.45 -27.86
C GLU A 649 3.82 -4.17 -27.36
N GLU A 650 3.00 -4.25 -26.31
CA GLU A 650 2.33 -3.08 -25.74
C GLU A 650 3.33 -2.09 -25.13
N LEU A 651 4.41 -2.57 -24.52
CA LEU A 651 5.48 -1.72 -23.99
C LEU A 651 6.20 -0.96 -25.12
N VAL A 652 6.49 -1.63 -26.24
CA VAL A 652 7.07 -0.99 -27.43
C VAL A 652 6.11 0.06 -28.01
N VAL A 653 4.83 -0.30 -28.15
CA VAL A 653 3.80 0.61 -28.66
C VAL A 653 3.64 1.83 -27.75
N ALA A 654 3.60 1.65 -26.43
CA ALA A 654 3.49 2.75 -25.47
C ALA A 654 4.64 3.75 -25.60
N ARG A 655 5.87 3.27 -25.81
CA ARG A 655 7.04 4.13 -26.06
C ARG A 655 6.88 4.92 -27.35
N CYS A 656 6.48 4.24 -28.43
CA CYS A 656 6.25 4.88 -29.73
C CYS A 656 5.16 5.97 -29.64
N LEU A 657 4.02 5.67 -29.00
CA LEU A 657 2.94 6.64 -28.82
C LEU A 657 3.38 7.88 -28.02
N LYS A 658 4.20 7.70 -26.99
CA LYS A 658 4.77 8.79 -26.20
C LYS A 658 5.69 9.68 -27.06
N ALA A 659 6.57 9.07 -27.85
CA ALA A 659 7.48 9.79 -28.74
C ALA A 659 6.72 10.52 -29.87
N MET A 660 5.72 9.87 -30.46
CA MET A 660 4.82 10.49 -31.44
C MET A 660 4.15 11.73 -30.87
N LYS A 661 3.58 11.66 -29.66
CA LYS A 661 2.92 12.81 -29.02
C LYS A 661 3.84 14.01 -28.87
N ALA A 662 5.11 13.79 -28.51
CA ALA A 662 6.09 14.88 -28.43
C ALA A 662 6.41 15.47 -29.81
N LYS A 663 6.53 14.64 -30.85
CA LYS A 663 6.87 15.08 -32.20
C LYS A 663 5.70 15.72 -32.96
N THR A 664 4.45 15.37 -32.65
CA THR A 664 3.25 15.95 -33.29
C THR A 664 2.97 17.39 -32.84
N GLU A 665 3.62 17.88 -31.79
CA GLU A 665 3.61 19.31 -31.42
C GLU A 665 4.29 20.19 -32.48
N HIS A 666 5.15 19.61 -33.32
CA HIS A 666 5.82 20.32 -34.41
C HIS A 666 5.08 20.18 -35.75
N LYS A 667 4.53 21.30 -36.25
CA LYS A 667 3.79 21.35 -37.53
C LYS A 667 4.56 20.81 -38.74
N SER A 668 5.89 20.95 -38.76
CA SER A 668 6.74 20.45 -39.85
C SER A 668 6.79 18.93 -39.93
N THR A 669 6.75 18.24 -38.79
CA THR A 669 6.70 16.78 -38.70
C THR A 669 5.40 16.24 -39.30
N LEU A 670 4.27 16.88 -38.97
CA LEU A 670 2.95 16.51 -39.50
C LEU A 670 2.87 16.65 -41.02
N ILE A 671 3.43 17.73 -41.60
CA ILE A 671 3.46 17.93 -43.06
C ILE A 671 4.29 16.85 -43.76
N LYS A 672 5.48 16.51 -43.22
CA LYS A 672 6.32 15.43 -43.76
C LYS A 672 5.62 14.07 -43.70
N ALA A 673 4.95 13.77 -42.58
CA ALA A 673 4.20 12.55 -42.40
C ALA A 673 3.03 12.46 -43.38
N LEU A 674 2.29 13.55 -43.61
CA LEU A 674 1.21 13.63 -44.60
C LEU A 674 1.70 13.32 -46.03
N VAL A 675 2.81 13.93 -46.46
CA VAL A 675 3.38 13.68 -47.80
C VAL A 675 3.77 12.22 -47.99
N ARG A 676 4.30 11.57 -46.95
CA ARG A 676 4.62 10.14 -46.96
C ARG A 676 3.36 9.27 -46.91
N ALA A 677 2.37 9.64 -46.13
CA ALA A 677 1.09 8.93 -46.03
C ALA A 677 0.36 8.85 -47.39
N LEU A 678 0.45 9.91 -48.21
CA LEU A 678 -0.07 9.91 -49.58
C LEU A 678 0.58 8.85 -50.48
N LYS A 679 1.84 8.48 -50.22
CA LYS A 679 2.56 7.42 -50.96
C LYS A 679 2.23 6.01 -50.46
N ASN A 680 1.47 5.88 -49.38
CA ASN A 680 1.04 4.62 -48.77
C ASN A 680 2.17 3.56 -48.65
N PRO A 681 3.28 3.88 -47.94
CA PRO A 681 4.42 2.97 -47.85
C PRO A 681 4.02 1.64 -47.21
N SER A 682 4.58 0.53 -47.72
CA SER A 682 4.45 -0.78 -47.09
C SER A 682 5.16 -0.77 -45.73
N ALA A 683 4.57 -1.45 -44.74
CA ALA A 683 5.23 -1.68 -43.46
C ALA A 683 6.11 -2.93 -43.58
N PRO A 684 7.35 -2.91 -43.05
CA PRO A 684 8.12 -4.13 -42.79
C PRO A 684 7.30 -5.16 -42.03
N GLU A 685 7.51 -6.46 -42.31
CA GLU A 685 6.77 -7.56 -41.69
C GLU A 685 6.97 -7.58 -40.16
N GLU A 686 8.18 -7.23 -39.69
CA GLU A 686 8.51 -7.05 -38.28
C GLU A 686 7.65 -5.99 -37.56
N TYR A 687 7.05 -5.03 -38.28
CA TYR A 687 6.21 -3.99 -37.68
C TYR A 687 4.73 -4.41 -37.56
N ALA A 688 4.34 -5.50 -38.22
CA ALA A 688 2.96 -5.99 -38.25
C ALA A 688 2.33 -6.16 -36.86
N PRO A 689 2.95 -6.85 -35.87
CA PRO A 689 2.33 -7.04 -34.55
C PRO A 689 2.05 -5.71 -33.82
N TYR A 690 2.95 -4.72 -33.94
CA TYR A 690 2.79 -3.41 -33.29
C TYR A 690 1.73 -2.54 -33.97
N LEU A 691 1.69 -2.54 -35.30
CA LEU A 691 0.68 -1.80 -36.07
C LEU A 691 -0.72 -2.41 -35.86
N ALA A 692 -0.83 -3.74 -35.87
CA ALA A 692 -2.09 -4.44 -35.58
C ALA A 692 -2.60 -4.11 -34.17
N ARG A 693 -1.69 -4.00 -33.18
CA ARG A 693 -2.06 -3.68 -31.79
C ARG A 693 -2.79 -2.34 -31.66
N VAL A 694 -2.56 -1.39 -32.56
CA VAL A 694 -3.25 -0.08 -32.59
C VAL A 694 -4.14 0.12 -33.83
N GLN A 695 -4.43 -0.97 -34.55
CA GLN A 695 -5.27 -1.01 -35.76
C GLN A 695 -4.78 -0.03 -36.85
N LEU A 696 -3.46 -0.01 -37.07
CA LEU A 696 -2.79 0.76 -38.14
C LEU A 696 -2.20 -0.13 -39.24
N ASP A 697 -2.35 -1.44 -39.12
CA ASP A 697 -2.02 -2.44 -40.15
C ASP A 697 -2.89 -2.27 -41.39
N ASN A 698 -4.17 -1.91 -41.20
CA ASN A 698 -5.12 -1.58 -42.26
C ASN A 698 -5.77 -0.19 -42.06
N PRO A 699 -5.10 0.92 -42.44
CA PRO A 699 -5.57 2.28 -42.18
C PRO A 699 -6.82 2.63 -43.01
N GLN A 700 -7.88 3.11 -42.35
CA GLN A 700 -9.19 3.34 -42.98
C GLN A 700 -9.35 4.75 -43.54
N ASN A 701 -8.63 5.73 -42.98
CA ASN A 701 -8.72 7.13 -43.36
C ASN A 701 -7.32 7.80 -43.42
N MET A 702 -7.27 9.07 -43.79
CA MET A 702 -6.00 9.79 -43.92
C MET A 702 -5.29 9.96 -42.57
N GLU A 703 -6.04 10.15 -41.48
CA GLU A 703 -5.49 10.26 -40.13
C GLU A 703 -4.77 8.97 -39.73
N ASP A 704 -5.38 7.81 -39.99
CA ASP A 704 -4.76 6.50 -39.77
C ASP A 704 -3.48 6.32 -40.62
N LYS A 705 -3.48 6.79 -41.88
CA LYS A 705 -2.29 6.70 -42.74
C LYS A 705 -1.14 7.57 -42.20
N ILE A 706 -1.43 8.76 -41.69
CA ILE A 706 -0.44 9.63 -41.05
C ILE A 706 0.08 8.98 -39.77
N ALA A 707 -0.83 8.50 -38.92
CA ALA A 707 -0.48 7.81 -37.67
C ALA A 707 0.38 6.57 -37.93
N ARG A 708 0.07 5.77 -38.97
CA ARG A 708 0.87 4.62 -39.39
C ARG A 708 2.29 5.01 -39.77
N VAL A 709 2.46 6.07 -40.59
CA VAL A 709 3.80 6.54 -40.98
C VAL A 709 4.61 6.99 -39.78
N LEU A 710 4.01 7.77 -38.88
CA LEU A 710 4.66 8.23 -37.66
C LEU A 710 5.03 7.04 -36.75
N MET A 711 4.12 6.07 -36.60
CA MET A 711 4.37 4.86 -35.82
C MET A 711 5.51 4.03 -36.39
N MET A 712 5.58 3.87 -37.71
CA MET A 712 6.69 3.17 -38.37
C MET A 712 8.03 3.88 -38.18
N ASP A 713 8.04 5.21 -38.15
CA ASP A 713 9.26 5.98 -37.88
C ASP A 713 9.75 5.73 -36.44
N GLU A 714 8.84 5.74 -35.45
CA GLU A 714 9.22 5.45 -34.07
C GLU A 714 9.61 3.97 -33.86
N LEU A 715 8.92 3.04 -34.51
CA LEU A 715 9.26 1.61 -34.42
C LEU A 715 10.66 1.34 -34.95
N LYS A 716 11.06 2.02 -36.03
CA LYS A 716 12.42 1.93 -36.54
C LYS A 716 13.46 2.33 -35.50
N ASP A 717 13.23 3.42 -34.78
CA ASP A 717 14.14 3.94 -33.76
C ASP A 717 14.15 3.08 -32.47
N VAL A 718 13.03 2.44 -32.13
CA VAL A 718 12.89 1.64 -30.89
C VAL A 718 13.38 0.20 -31.08
N LEU A 719 13.31 -0.36 -32.29
CA LEU A 719 13.70 -1.73 -32.60
C LEU A 719 15.14 -1.86 -33.13
N SER A 720 15.77 -0.75 -33.55
CA SER A 720 17.20 -0.69 -33.89
C SER A 720 18.09 -0.67 -32.66
#